data_AF-A0A938Y6T1-F1
#
_entry.id   AF-A0A938Y6T1-F1
#
_cell.length_a   1.000
_cell.length_b   1.000
_cell.length_c   1.000
_cell.angle_alpha   90.00
_cell.angle_beta   90.00
_cell.angle_gamma   90.00
#
_symmetry.space_group_name_H-M   'P 1'
#
loop_
_entity.id
_entity.type
_entity.pdbx_description
1 polymer ?
#
loop_
_entity_poly.entity_id
_entity_poly.type
_entity_poly.pdbx_seq_one_letter_code
_entity_poly.pdbx_strand_id
1 'polypeptide(L)'
;MASLRAGRHARLALVIGIAGLPLWWFLGVSALLPLIAVPMAVDLWTRGQVRLPRHFGWWLLFLGWVLLGLGTLGAVAPGAEESGGRLMVFGYRFYWYLAITIVLVWLGNTSREKLPDRVVYGLFAWVFVVTTAGGLLGLLAPDLGITTLAERLTPAGLRSNNFVHSMIAAETADVQQVLGDPRARPKAPFPFTNTWGSVMALSLVFLVCRARDLAPVWRWIAVAVGVLAAVPVVASLNRGLWLTLAVSGIGVLVLLSLRHRHAALAALVGVVLALGVLLPSTSLGDTVASRLENPHSNERRGQLVEATVESMTQGSPVVGFGGTRDVQGSFASIAGGSTPECPACGVPPLGTQGQLWLVLFSQGWLGGLFFLTFFLLTLTRTWRCRTTNEAAATFAMGTFLVQLAIYDTLGLSQLMVMVAVALVWREQSEKAGARHAVLRVPRLRDMTRVGALALGGAALGAATLTGHTVQERSTVAVELTSTPTYLATGTAARPSGPETEIDTPRPTSIDTEAALLRSEGVLAEAGRRVHLSAARLRETVGVTAPSNSSVLEVSVTTGATRDPRTAALAVVGAYLTERQHFLELRRTDLIADLTQQLANLDPADALSLPARTYLVNAIEHLRAGSGTVGRVIRVDPPRALAPDPRVPVSSGAALGLLIGVVVLHLAPTGRSRR
;
A
#
# COMPACT_ATOMS: atom_id res chain seq x y z
N MET A 1 -40.19 -4.80 23.17
CA MET A 1 -40.08 -3.42 22.63
C MET A 1 -38.65 -3.00 22.28
N ALA A 2 -37.64 -3.25 23.14
CA ALA A 2 -36.25 -2.85 22.88
C ALA A 2 -35.65 -3.39 21.57
N SER A 3 -35.81 -4.69 21.28
CA SER A 3 -35.33 -5.32 20.04
C SER A 3 -35.97 -4.73 18.75
N LEU A 4 -37.26 -4.37 18.79
CA LEU A 4 -37.92 -3.75 17.63
C LEU A 4 -37.39 -2.35 17.33
N ARG A 5 -37.10 -1.56 18.38
CA ARG A 5 -36.48 -0.23 18.25
C ARG A 5 -35.05 -0.35 17.73
N ALA A 6 -34.22 -1.21 18.34
CA ALA A 6 -32.84 -1.45 17.92
C ALA A 6 -32.75 -1.85 16.43
N GLY A 7 -33.59 -2.79 15.99
CA GLY A 7 -33.65 -3.19 14.58
C GLY A 7 -34.07 -2.07 13.62
N ARG A 8 -34.93 -1.12 14.04
CA ARG A 8 -35.27 0.05 13.22
C ARG A 8 -34.09 1.00 13.09
N HIS A 9 -33.38 1.28 14.18
CA HIS A 9 -32.18 2.13 14.15
C HIS A 9 -31.07 1.53 13.29
N ALA A 10 -30.85 0.21 13.38
CA ALA A 10 -29.86 -0.48 12.54
C ALA A 10 -30.15 -0.38 11.04
N ARG A 11 -31.42 -0.56 10.62
CA ARG A 11 -31.82 -0.37 9.22
C ARG A 11 -31.65 1.07 8.76
N LEU A 12 -32.06 2.02 9.61
CA LEU A 12 -31.92 3.45 9.30
C LEU A 12 -30.44 3.83 9.16
N ALA A 13 -29.57 3.31 10.02
CA ALA A 13 -28.12 3.54 9.96
C ALA A 13 -27.50 3.02 8.65
N LEU A 14 -27.90 1.84 8.17
CA LEU A 14 -27.46 1.35 6.85
C LEU A 14 -27.90 2.30 5.73
N VAL A 15 -29.18 2.66 5.70
CA VAL A 15 -29.76 3.50 4.64
C VAL A 15 -29.12 4.88 4.64
N ILE A 16 -29.11 5.56 5.79
CA ILE A 16 -28.52 6.91 5.94
C ILE A 16 -27.02 6.90 5.64
N GLY A 17 -26.31 5.88 6.12
CA GLY A 17 -24.88 5.73 5.88
C GLY A 17 -24.53 5.64 4.39
N ILE A 18 -25.19 4.73 3.68
CA ILE A 18 -24.89 4.47 2.27
C ILE A 18 -25.53 5.51 1.34
N ALA A 19 -26.79 5.88 1.55
CA ALA A 19 -27.48 6.86 0.71
C ALA A 19 -26.91 8.28 0.91
N GLY A 20 -26.50 8.61 2.13
CA GLY A 20 -25.91 9.90 2.50
C GLY A 20 -24.45 10.08 2.09
N LEU A 21 -23.83 9.13 1.40
CA LEU A 21 -22.41 9.19 1.00
C LEU A 21 -21.99 10.54 0.36
N PRO A 22 -22.77 11.16 -0.55
CA PRO A 22 -22.42 12.48 -1.09
C PRO A 22 -22.33 13.57 -0.01
N LEU A 23 -23.26 13.54 0.96
CA LEU A 23 -23.30 14.49 2.06
C LEU A 23 -22.12 14.24 3.03
N TRP A 24 -21.82 12.99 3.36
CA TRP A 24 -20.69 12.65 4.23
C TRP A 24 -19.35 13.07 3.62
N TRP A 25 -19.22 12.96 2.30
CA TRP A 25 -18.05 13.43 1.58
C TRP A 25 -17.96 14.95 1.62
N PHE A 26 -19.05 15.65 1.29
CA PHE A 26 -19.10 17.12 1.36
C PHE A 26 -18.76 17.67 2.77
N LEU A 27 -19.20 16.96 3.82
CA LEU A 27 -18.91 17.31 5.21
C LEU A 27 -17.51 16.88 5.68
N GLY A 28 -16.78 16.08 4.92
CA GLY A 28 -15.46 15.55 5.30
C GLY A 28 -15.49 14.45 6.36
N VAL A 29 -16.62 13.74 6.49
CA VAL A 29 -16.83 12.72 7.52
C VAL A 29 -17.02 11.30 6.95
N SER A 30 -16.75 11.10 5.65
CA SER A 30 -16.82 9.78 5.01
C SER A 30 -15.94 8.73 5.68
N ALA A 31 -14.81 9.11 6.30
CA ALA A 31 -13.97 8.21 7.08
C ALA A 31 -14.68 7.62 8.31
N LEU A 32 -15.75 8.26 8.79
CA LEU A 32 -16.59 7.79 9.90
C LEU A 32 -17.69 6.83 9.46
N LEU A 33 -17.81 6.53 8.16
CA LEU A 33 -18.81 5.60 7.62
C LEU A 33 -18.90 4.25 8.36
N PRO A 34 -17.82 3.64 8.89
CA PRO A 34 -17.97 2.37 9.60
C PRO A 34 -18.80 2.48 10.90
N LEU A 35 -19.11 3.70 11.39
CA LEU A 35 -19.91 3.90 12.61
C LEU A 35 -21.35 3.42 12.44
N ILE A 36 -21.80 3.22 11.20
CA ILE A 36 -23.10 2.61 10.89
C ILE A 36 -23.22 1.19 11.48
N ALA A 37 -22.09 0.53 11.76
CA ALA A 37 -22.07 -0.78 12.38
C ALA A 37 -22.47 -0.74 13.86
N VAL A 38 -22.38 0.40 14.56
CA VAL A 38 -22.67 0.48 16.00
C VAL A 38 -24.13 0.14 16.31
N PRO A 39 -25.15 0.76 15.67
CA PRO A 39 -26.55 0.36 15.87
C PRO A 39 -26.82 -1.10 15.48
N MET A 40 -26.10 -1.64 14.50
CA MET A 40 -26.22 -3.04 14.06
C MET A 40 -25.67 -4.00 15.12
N ALA A 41 -24.55 -3.66 15.76
CA ALA A 41 -23.99 -4.41 16.88
C ALA A 41 -24.93 -4.43 18.08
N VAL A 42 -25.53 -3.27 18.42
CA VAL A 42 -26.54 -3.17 19.49
C VAL A 42 -27.76 -4.04 19.17
N ASP A 43 -28.26 -3.99 17.93
CA ASP A 43 -29.39 -4.83 17.51
C ASP A 43 -29.04 -6.33 17.59
N LEU A 44 -27.85 -6.75 17.11
CA LEU A 44 -27.36 -8.13 17.27
C LEU A 44 -27.29 -8.55 18.74
N TRP A 45 -26.77 -7.69 19.62
CA TRP A 45 -26.67 -7.96 21.05
C TRP A 45 -28.05 -8.19 21.69
N THR A 46 -29.06 -7.38 21.31
CA THR A 46 -30.42 -7.51 21.86
C THR A 46 -31.19 -8.74 21.35
N ARG A 47 -30.74 -9.42 20.29
CA ARG A 47 -31.43 -10.56 19.68
C ARG A 47 -31.16 -11.90 20.38
N GLY A 48 -30.14 -12.00 21.23
CA GLY A 48 -29.81 -13.17 22.07
C GLY A 48 -29.29 -14.41 21.32
N GLN A 49 -29.76 -14.68 20.09
CA GLN A 49 -29.27 -15.75 19.23
C GLN A 49 -28.79 -15.17 17.89
N VAL A 50 -27.49 -15.31 17.63
CA VAL A 50 -26.85 -14.85 16.38
C VAL A 50 -26.31 -16.07 15.65
N ARG A 51 -26.75 -16.26 14.41
CA ARG A 51 -26.23 -17.30 13.51
C ARG A 51 -25.01 -16.75 12.79
N LEU A 52 -24.07 -17.62 12.44
CA LEU A 52 -22.86 -17.24 11.69
C LEU A 52 -22.85 -17.90 10.31
N PRO A 53 -22.23 -17.26 9.29
CA PRO A 53 -22.06 -17.89 7.99
C PRO A 53 -21.19 -19.14 8.09
N ARG A 54 -21.37 -20.06 7.14
CA ARG A 54 -20.43 -21.17 6.98
C ARG A 54 -19.03 -20.62 6.67
N HIS A 55 -17.99 -21.31 7.14
CA HIS A 55 -16.58 -20.91 6.97
C HIS A 55 -16.18 -19.61 7.67
N PHE A 56 -17.07 -18.98 8.44
CA PHE A 56 -16.78 -17.76 9.20
C PHE A 56 -15.65 -17.92 10.22
N GLY A 57 -15.35 -19.15 10.66
CA GLY A 57 -14.18 -19.45 11.49
C GLY A 57 -12.86 -18.98 10.87
N TRP A 58 -12.69 -19.08 9.56
CA TRP A 58 -11.50 -18.56 8.86
C TRP A 58 -11.39 -17.04 8.94
N TRP A 59 -12.53 -16.35 8.82
CA TRP A 59 -12.58 -14.91 9.00
C TRP A 59 -12.28 -14.49 10.44
N LEU A 60 -12.79 -15.23 11.44
CA LEU A 60 -12.48 -14.98 12.85
C LEU A 60 -11.01 -15.24 13.18
N LEU A 61 -10.41 -16.29 12.61
CA LEU A 61 -8.96 -16.53 12.73
C LEU A 61 -8.16 -15.37 12.13
N PHE A 62 -8.55 -14.88 10.95
CA PHE A 62 -7.95 -13.69 10.35
C PHE A 62 -8.06 -12.46 11.28
N LEU A 63 -9.24 -12.17 11.84
CA LEU A 63 -9.41 -11.05 12.78
C LEU A 63 -8.55 -11.19 14.04
N GLY A 64 -8.43 -12.42 14.58
CA GLY A 64 -7.52 -12.72 15.68
C GLY A 64 -6.06 -12.47 15.30
N TRP A 65 -5.68 -12.80 14.07
CA TRP A 65 -4.34 -12.53 13.53
C TRP A 65 -4.05 -11.05 13.35
N VAL A 66 -5.05 -10.26 12.91
CA VAL A 66 -4.94 -8.80 12.85
C VAL A 66 -4.65 -8.24 14.26
N LEU A 67 -5.34 -8.73 15.30
CA LEU A 67 -5.08 -8.32 16.69
C LEU A 67 -3.68 -8.71 17.17
N LEU A 68 -3.18 -9.90 16.82
CA LEU A 68 -1.81 -10.32 17.13
C LEU A 68 -0.77 -9.40 16.48
N GLY A 69 -1.10 -8.80 15.32
CA GLY A 69 -0.28 -7.78 14.67
C GLY A 69 0.07 -6.59 15.58
N LEU A 70 -0.76 -6.28 16.59
CA LEU A 70 -0.47 -5.24 17.60
C LEU A 70 0.86 -5.50 18.33
N GLY A 71 1.20 -6.77 18.58
CA GLY A 71 2.44 -7.17 19.22
C GLY A 71 3.69 -6.89 18.38
N THR A 72 3.52 -6.71 17.07
CA THR A 72 4.62 -6.48 16.09
C THR A 72 4.65 -5.08 15.49
N LEU A 73 3.73 -4.18 15.86
CA LEU A 73 3.67 -2.82 15.29
C LEU A 73 4.95 -2.00 15.52
N GLY A 74 5.62 -2.24 16.64
CA GLY A 74 6.89 -1.61 16.97
C GLY A 74 8.10 -2.28 16.32
N ALA A 75 7.93 -3.46 15.70
CA ALA A 75 9.05 -4.19 15.13
C ALA A 75 9.60 -3.50 13.89
N VAL A 76 10.93 -3.51 13.78
CA VAL A 76 11.69 -3.02 12.63
C VAL A 76 11.58 -4.06 11.52
N ALA A 77 11.15 -3.62 10.33
CA ALA A 77 11.09 -4.49 9.17
C ALA A 77 12.37 -4.35 8.34
N PRO A 78 12.93 -5.45 7.80
CA PRO A 78 14.06 -5.37 6.89
C PRO A 78 13.76 -4.43 5.71
N GLY A 79 14.69 -3.54 5.35
CA GLY A 79 14.53 -2.60 4.24
C GLY A 79 13.57 -1.43 4.49
N ALA A 80 13.14 -1.22 5.73
CA ALA A 80 12.24 -0.13 6.11
C ALA A 80 12.88 0.93 7.01
N GLU A 81 12.39 2.16 6.91
CA GLU A 81 12.75 3.24 7.82
C GLU A 81 12.12 3.07 9.21
N GLU A 82 12.82 3.55 10.24
CA GLU A 82 12.31 3.61 11.61
C GLU A 82 11.34 4.78 11.79
N SER A 83 10.05 4.54 11.57
CA SER A 83 8.98 5.53 11.74
C SER A 83 8.02 5.27 12.92
N GLY A 84 7.56 6.32 13.57
CA GLY A 84 6.53 6.27 14.64
C GLY A 84 5.10 6.33 14.11
N GLY A 85 4.09 6.33 15.02
CA GLY A 85 2.71 6.71 14.67
C GLY A 85 1.81 5.63 14.02
N ARG A 86 2.25 4.37 13.98
CA ARG A 86 1.55 3.27 13.27
C ARG A 86 0.23 2.82 13.92
N LEU A 87 0.04 3.10 15.22
CA LEU A 87 -1.13 2.66 15.97
C LEU A 87 -2.44 3.25 15.44
N MET A 88 -2.42 4.51 14.97
CA MET A 88 -3.61 5.17 14.44
C MET A 88 -4.10 4.47 13.16
N VAL A 89 -3.18 4.22 12.22
CA VAL A 89 -3.50 3.52 10.96
C VAL A 89 -3.96 2.10 11.24
N PHE A 90 -3.29 1.39 12.17
CA PHE A 90 -3.75 0.06 12.62
C PHE A 90 -5.17 0.10 13.18
N GLY A 91 -5.45 1.02 14.11
CA GLY A 91 -6.75 1.17 14.74
C GLY A 91 -7.85 1.45 13.72
N TYR A 92 -7.59 2.34 12.76
CA TYR A 92 -8.53 2.64 11.67
C TYR A 92 -8.81 1.41 10.78
N ARG A 93 -7.78 0.65 10.41
CA ARG A 93 -7.94 -0.58 9.61
C ARG A 93 -8.70 -1.66 10.38
N PHE A 94 -8.34 -1.88 11.64
CA PHE A 94 -9.02 -2.83 12.52
C PHE A 94 -10.49 -2.47 12.70
N TYR A 95 -10.78 -1.18 12.87
CA TYR A 95 -12.14 -0.66 12.95
C TYR A 95 -12.96 -0.95 11.69
N TRP A 96 -12.38 -0.79 10.50
CA TRP A 96 -13.03 -1.20 9.25
C TRP A 96 -13.31 -2.71 9.20
N TYR A 97 -12.33 -3.55 9.55
CA TYR A 97 -12.53 -5.00 9.60
C TYR A 97 -13.66 -5.40 10.56
N LEU A 98 -13.73 -4.75 11.73
CA LEU A 98 -14.81 -4.99 12.68
C LEU A 98 -16.17 -4.56 12.11
N ALA A 99 -16.25 -3.37 11.52
CA ALA A 99 -17.49 -2.84 10.98
C ALA A 99 -18.07 -3.70 9.84
N ILE A 100 -17.25 -4.10 8.86
CA ILE A 100 -17.72 -4.96 7.76
C ILE A 100 -18.16 -6.34 8.28
N THR A 101 -17.53 -6.84 9.34
CA THR A 101 -17.90 -8.10 10.01
C THR A 101 -19.28 -7.98 10.66
N ILE A 102 -19.51 -6.88 11.38
CA ILE A 102 -20.80 -6.60 12.01
C ILE A 102 -21.88 -6.48 10.94
N VAL A 103 -21.64 -5.76 9.85
CA VAL A 103 -22.63 -5.63 8.75
C VAL A 103 -22.93 -7.00 8.13
N LEU A 104 -21.92 -7.83 7.86
CA LEU A 104 -22.10 -9.20 7.35
C LEU A 104 -23.04 -10.01 8.26
N VAL A 105 -22.71 -10.06 9.56
CA VAL A 105 -23.46 -10.85 10.54
C VAL A 105 -24.86 -10.28 10.74
N TRP A 106 -25.00 -8.97 10.84
CA TRP A 106 -26.28 -8.29 11.04
C TRP A 106 -27.23 -8.48 9.86
N LEU A 107 -26.74 -8.27 8.64
CA LEU A 107 -27.54 -8.40 7.43
C LEU A 107 -27.96 -9.86 7.20
N GLY A 108 -27.05 -10.81 7.43
CA GLY A 108 -27.35 -12.24 7.30
C GLY A 108 -28.36 -12.76 8.33
N ASN A 109 -28.47 -12.12 9.50
CA ASN A 109 -29.47 -12.43 10.53
C ASN A 109 -30.75 -11.60 10.41
N THR A 110 -30.89 -10.70 9.42
CA THR A 110 -32.07 -9.85 9.25
C THR A 110 -32.97 -10.40 8.15
N SER A 111 -34.22 -10.75 8.46
CA SER A 111 -35.14 -11.38 7.48
C SER A 111 -35.44 -10.50 6.27
N ARG A 112 -35.73 -11.14 5.12
CA ARG A 112 -36.09 -10.46 3.87
C ARG A 112 -37.38 -9.65 3.97
N GLU A 113 -38.28 -10.00 4.88
CA GLU A 113 -39.49 -9.22 5.19
C GLU A 113 -39.15 -7.85 5.80
N LYS A 114 -38.15 -7.81 6.71
CA LYS A 114 -37.73 -6.57 7.38
C LYS A 114 -36.84 -5.70 6.51
N LEU A 115 -35.99 -6.32 5.69
CA LEU A 115 -35.09 -5.64 4.77
C LEU A 115 -34.96 -6.45 3.47
N PRO A 116 -35.80 -6.15 2.46
CA PRO A 116 -35.80 -6.85 1.19
C PRO A 116 -34.47 -6.70 0.43
N ASP A 117 -34.02 -7.76 -0.26
CA ASP A 117 -32.77 -7.76 -1.05
C ASP A 117 -32.74 -6.60 -2.05
N ARG A 118 -33.87 -6.31 -2.71
CA ARG A 118 -34.01 -5.21 -3.69
C ARG A 118 -33.70 -3.83 -3.11
N VAL A 119 -33.92 -3.62 -1.82
CA VAL A 119 -33.56 -2.36 -1.13
C VAL A 119 -32.04 -2.29 -0.98
N VAL A 120 -31.41 -3.39 -0.58
CA VAL A 120 -29.95 -3.48 -0.45
C VAL A 120 -29.27 -3.31 -1.81
N TYR A 121 -29.77 -3.99 -2.87
CA TYR A 121 -29.29 -3.76 -4.23
C TYR A 121 -29.47 -2.30 -4.65
N GLY A 122 -30.60 -1.68 -4.31
CA GLY A 122 -30.86 -0.27 -4.59
C GLY A 122 -29.86 0.68 -3.92
N LEU A 123 -29.50 0.44 -2.66
CA LEU A 123 -28.51 1.25 -1.94
C LEU A 123 -27.13 1.20 -2.59
N PHE A 124 -26.67 0.01 -2.99
CA PHE A 124 -25.36 -0.13 -3.61
C PHE A 124 -25.37 0.19 -5.11
N ALA A 125 -26.52 0.09 -5.79
CA ALA A 125 -26.72 0.67 -7.11
C ALA A 125 -26.69 2.22 -7.06
N TRP A 126 -27.22 2.82 -5.99
CA TRP A 126 -27.09 4.26 -5.75
C TRP A 126 -25.62 4.68 -5.57
N VAL A 127 -24.80 3.87 -4.89
CA VAL A 127 -23.35 4.11 -4.84
C VAL A 127 -22.73 4.17 -6.24
N PHE A 128 -23.16 3.31 -7.18
CA PHE A 128 -22.71 3.40 -8.58
C PHE A 128 -23.07 4.76 -9.20
N VAL A 129 -24.32 5.20 -9.07
CA VAL A 129 -24.78 6.51 -9.57
C VAL A 129 -23.96 7.65 -9.00
N VAL A 130 -23.72 7.66 -7.68
CA VAL A 130 -22.89 8.66 -6.99
C VAL A 130 -21.45 8.63 -7.48
N THR A 131 -20.88 7.44 -7.65
CA THR A 131 -19.51 7.24 -8.14
C THR A 131 -19.37 7.72 -9.59
N THR A 132 -20.38 7.50 -10.42
CA THR A 132 -20.45 8.02 -11.79
C THR A 132 -20.53 9.54 -11.81
N ALA A 133 -21.43 10.13 -11.01
CA ALA A 133 -21.58 11.57 -10.91
C ALA A 133 -20.29 12.26 -10.40
N GLY A 134 -19.67 11.71 -9.35
CA GLY A 134 -18.37 12.18 -8.85
C GLY A 134 -17.25 11.98 -9.87
N GLY A 135 -17.31 10.90 -10.65
CA GLY A 135 -16.41 10.65 -11.77
C GLY A 135 -16.46 11.75 -12.84
N LEU A 136 -17.67 12.09 -13.28
CA LEU A 136 -17.89 13.17 -14.25
C LEU A 136 -17.50 14.54 -13.67
N LEU A 137 -17.84 14.80 -12.41
CA LEU A 137 -17.47 16.03 -11.73
C LEU A 137 -15.94 16.19 -11.67
N GLY A 138 -15.19 15.12 -11.39
CA GLY A 138 -13.73 15.13 -11.39
C GLY A 138 -13.10 15.34 -12.77
N LEU A 139 -13.82 15.05 -13.85
CA LEU A 139 -13.37 15.41 -15.20
C LEU A 139 -13.70 16.86 -15.57
N LEU A 140 -14.87 17.35 -15.15
CA LEU A 140 -15.36 18.70 -15.47
C LEU A 140 -14.70 19.78 -14.61
N ALA A 141 -14.38 19.47 -13.36
CA ALA A 141 -13.80 20.38 -12.38
C ALA A 141 -12.72 19.64 -11.57
N PRO A 142 -11.55 19.36 -12.17
CA PRO A 142 -10.51 18.53 -11.56
C PRO A 142 -9.84 19.18 -10.35
N ASP A 143 -9.73 20.51 -10.32
CA ASP A 143 -9.11 21.27 -9.23
C ASP A 143 -10.11 21.65 -8.12
N LEU A 144 -11.35 21.13 -8.18
CA LEU A 144 -12.37 21.43 -7.18
C LEU A 144 -12.05 20.71 -5.86
N GLY A 145 -11.55 21.49 -4.90
CA GLY A 145 -11.42 21.12 -3.49
C GLY A 145 -12.39 21.92 -2.62
N ILE A 146 -13.09 21.24 -1.71
CA ILE A 146 -14.01 21.88 -0.75
C ILE A 146 -13.38 21.78 0.64
N THR A 147 -13.15 22.93 1.28
CA THR A 147 -12.76 22.95 2.70
C THR A 147 -13.94 22.48 3.55
N THR A 148 -13.84 21.26 4.06
CA THR A 148 -14.97 20.59 4.70
C THR A 148 -15.22 21.07 6.12
N LEU A 149 -16.40 20.76 6.67
CA LEU A 149 -16.68 21.02 8.09
C LEU A 149 -15.69 20.27 8.99
N ALA A 150 -15.38 19.01 8.66
CA ALA A 150 -14.39 18.23 9.39
C ALA A 150 -13.00 18.88 9.36
N GLU A 151 -12.57 19.41 8.22
CA GLU A 151 -11.30 20.11 8.10
C GLU A 151 -11.22 21.35 8.99
N ARG A 152 -12.29 22.16 9.04
CA ARG A 152 -12.37 23.34 9.91
C ARG A 152 -12.33 23.00 11.39
N LEU A 153 -12.96 21.89 11.79
CA LEU A 153 -13.03 21.47 13.19
C LEU A 153 -11.78 20.71 13.66
N THR A 154 -10.95 20.19 12.73
CA THR A 154 -9.77 19.40 13.09
C THR A 154 -8.62 20.30 13.57
N PRO A 155 -7.97 20.00 14.71
CA PRO A 155 -6.81 20.76 15.20
C PRO A 155 -5.64 20.77 14.19
N ALA A 156 -4.89 21.87 14.16
CA ALA A 156 -3.79 22.07 13.20
C ALA A 156 -2.74 20.94 13.23
N GLY A 157 -2.40 20.43 14.42
CA GLY A 157 -1.42 19.34 14.57
C GLY A 157 -1.90 17.96 14.06
N LEU A 158 -3.21 17.74 13.92
CA LEU A 158 -3.74 16.54 13.27
C LEU A 158 -3.87 16.73 11.76
N ARG A 159 -4.14 17.96 11.30
CA ARG A 159 -4.21 18.30 9.87
C ARG A 159 -2.88 18.17 9.13
N SER A 160 -1.75 18.37 9.82
CA SER A 160 -0.42 18.17 9.22
C SER A 160 -0.09 16.71 8.93
N ASN A 161 -0.91 15.76 9.39
CA ASN A 161 -0.75 14.35 9.05
C ASN A 161 -1.45 14.04 7.71
N ASN A 162 -0.67 13.66 6.70
CA ASN A 162 -1.17 13.35 5.35
C ASN A 162 -2.30 12.30 5.34
N PHE A 163 -2.25 11.29 6.22
CA PHE A 163 -3.31 10.31 6.34
C PHE A 163 -4.62 10.95 6.81
N VAL A 164 -4.58 11.82 7.83
CA VAL A 164 -5.77 12.52 8.33
C VAL A 164 -6.30 13.49 7.29
N HIS A 165 -5.43 14.25 6.63
CA HIS A 165 -5.82 15.18 5.56
C HIS A 165 -6.59 14.46 4.44
N SER A 166 -6.07 13.32 3.96
CA SER A 166 -6.72 12.53 2.91
C SER A 166 -8.12 12.01 3.27
N MET A 167 -8.45 11.96 4.57
CA MET A 167 -9.74 11.44 5.07
C MET A 167 -10.80 12.53 5.25
N ILE A 168 -10.38 13.79 5.40
CA ILE A 168 -11.27 14.93 5.69
C ILE A 168 -11.40 15.90 4.51
N ALA A 169 -10.47 15.88 3.56
CA ALA A 169 -10.53 16.70 2.35
C ALA A 169 -11.58 16.17 1.37
N ALA A 170 -12.34 17.08 0.77
CA ALA A 170 -13.32 16.76 -0.27
C ALA A 170 -12.81 17.26 -1.63
N GLU A 171 -12.13 16.39 -2.36
CA GLU A 171 -11.54 16.66 -3.66
C GLU A 171 -12.18 15.77 -4.75
N THR A 172 -12.24 16.28 -5.98
CA THR A 172 -12.92 15.61 -7.09
C THR A 172 -12.01 14.72 -7.93
N ALA A 173 -10.73 15.06 -8.08
CA ALA A 173 -9.74 14.31 -8.85
C ALA A 173 -8.35 14.31 -8.20
N ASP A 174 -7.54 13.30 -8.54
CA ASP A 174 -6.09 13.33 -8.38
C ASP A 174 -5.47 13.80 -9.70
N VAL A 175 -4.73 14.91 -9.70
CA VAL A 175 -4.01 15.37 -10.90
C VAL A 175 -2.61 14.76 -10.89
N GLN A 176 -2.30 13.93 -11.88
CA GLN A 176 -1.04 13.18 -11.96
C GLN A 176 -0.46 13.20 -13.38
N GLN A 177 0.87 13.29 -13.49
CA GLN A 177 1.57 13.17 -14.77
C GLN A 177 1.76 11.68 -15.13
N VAL A 178 0.81 11.11 -15.88
CA VAL A 178 0.82 9.68 -16.25
C VAL A 178 1.37 9.43 -17.66
N LEU A 179 1.19 10.39 -18.56
CA LEU A 179 1.56 10.31 -19.99
C LEU A 179 2.47 11.49 -20.40
N GLY A 180 3.27 12.01 -19.47
CA GLY A 180 4.07 13.23 -19.67
C GLY A 180 3.33 14.52 -19.32
N ASP A 181 2.00 14.56 -19.48
CA ASP A 181 1.17 15.72 -19.13
C ASP A 181 0.30 15.48 -17.88
N PRO A 182 -0.04 16.53 -17.11
CA PRO A 182 -0.99 16.46 -16.00
C PRO A 182 -2.37 15.97 -16.48
N ARG A 183 -2.81 14.82 -15.98
CA ARG A 183 -4.13 14.25 -16.27
C ARG A 183 -4.94 14.14 -14.99
N ALA A 184 -6.19 14.61 -15.06
CA ALA A 184 -7.17 14.46 -13.98
C ALA A 184 -7.65 13.01 -13.87
N ARG A 185 -7.53 12.43 -12.68
CA ARG A 185 -7.99 11.08 -12.38
C ARG A 185 -9.12 11.16 -11.34
N PRO A 186 -10.39 10.92 -11.73
CA PRO A 186 -11.51 11.13 -10.83
C PRO A 186 -11.41 10.27 -9.56
N LYS A 187 -11.81 10.85 -8.43
CA LYS A 187 -11.85 10.14 -7.14
C LYS A 187 -13.10 10.39 -6.30
N ALA A 188 -13.83 11.49 -6.50
CA ALA A 188 -15.02 11.78 -5.69
C ALA A 188 -16.07 10.65 -5.73
N PRO A 189 -16.71 10.30 -4.60
CA PRO A 189 -16.56 10.87 -3.25
C PRO A 189 -15.51 10.17 -2.37
N PHE A 190 -14.48 9.56 -2.97
CA PHE A 190 -13.48 8.72 -2.30
C PHE A 190 -12.12 9.42 -2.19
N PRO A 191 -11.28 9.01 -1.22
CA PRO A 191 -9.97 9.65 -0.99
C PRO A 191 -8.95 9.41 -2.11
N PHE A 192 -9.12 8.35 -2.92
CA PHE A 192 -8.17 7.96 -3.96
C PHE A 192 -8.87 7.45 -5.22
N THR A 193 -8.31 7.72 -6.41
CA THR A 193 -8.80 7.17 -7.69
C THR A 193 -8.91 5.63 -7.68
N ASN A 194 -8.00 4.96 -6.97
CA ASN A 194 -8.01 3.50 -6.87
C ASN A 194 -9.22 2.99 -6.08
N THR A 195 -9.59 3.66 -4.99
CA THR A 195 -10.81 3.37 -4.23
C THR A 195 -12.05 3.63 -5.08
N TRP A 196 -12.07 4.75 -5.81
CA TRP A 196 -13.13 5.07 -6.77
C TRP A 196 -13.32 3.96 -7.81
N GLY A 197 -12.23 3.49 -8.43
CA GLY A 197 -12.28 2.41 -9.41
C GLY A 197 -12.76 1.08 -8.79
N SER A 198 -12.26 0.73 -7.61
CA SER A 198 -12.70 -0.47 -6.90
C SER A 198 -14.20 -0.46 -6.62
N VAL A 199 -14.73 0.64 -6.07
CA VAL A 199 -16.16 0.82 -5.78
C VAL A 199 -16.98 0.86 -7.06
N MET A 200 -16.51 1.53 -8.12
CA MET A 200 -17.20 1.56 -9.43
C MET A 200 -17.46 0.15 -9.96
N ALA A 201 -16.44 -0.70 -9.99
CA ALA A 201 -16.58 -2.08 -10.50
C ALA A 201 -17.50 -2.94 -9.61
N LEU A 202 -17.39 -2.81 -8.28
CA LEU A 202 -18.22 -3.59 -7.36
C LEU A 202 -19.68 -3.13 -7.36
N SER A 203 -19.93 -1.83 -7.40
CA SER A 203 -21.29 -1.25 -7.40
C SER A 203 -22.04 -1.51 -8.70
N LEU A 204 -21.34 -1.67 -9.83
CA LEU A 204 -21.93 -2.13 -11.08
C LEU A 204 -22.65 -3.47 -10.94
N VAL A 205 -22.09 -4.41 -10.16
CA VAL A 205 -22.73 -5.72 -9.89
C VAL A 205 -24.11 -5.53 -9.27
N PHE A 206 -24.23 -4.60 -8.32
CA PHE A 206 -25.49 -4.31 -7.64
C PHE A 206 -26.48 -3.55 -8.54
N LEU A 207 -25.99 -2.64 -9.40
CA LEU A 207 -26.82 -1.97 -10.41
C LEU A 207 -27.45 -2.99 -11.36
N VAL A 208 -26.66 -3.92 -11.89
CA VAL A 208 -27.14 -4.98 -12.79
C VAL A 208 -28.17 -5.88 -12.09
N CYS A 209 -27.93 -6.24 -10.82
CA CYS A 209 -28.89 -7.00 -10.03
C CYS A 209 -30.19 -6.20 -9.81
N ARG A 210 -30.09 -4.91 -9.48
CA ARG A 210 -31.24 -4.03 -9.22
C ARG A 210 -32.09 -3.80 -10.46
N ALA A 211 -31.46 -3.69 -11.65
CA ALA A 211 -32.11 -3.42 -12.92
C ALA A 211 -33.18 -4.47 -13.28
N ARG A 212 -33.03 -5.71 -12.81
CA ARG A 212 -34.01 -6.79 -13.03
C ARG A 212 -35.39 -6.47 -12.45
N ASP A 213 -35.45 -5.69 -11.37
CA ASP A 213 -36.68 -5.38 -10.65
C ASP A 213 -37.12 -3.90 -10.85
N LEU A 214 -36.53 -3.19 -11.81
CA LEU A 214 -36.91 -1.83 -12.16
C LEU A 214 -38.03 -1.82 -13.21
N ALA A 215 -38.89 -0.80 -13.18
CA ALA A 215 -39.81 -0.55 -14.28
C ALA A 215 -39.03 -0.17 -15.57
N PRO A 216 -39.61 -0.33 -16.77
CA PRO A 216 -38.89 -0.14 -18.04
C PRO A 216 -38.15 1.20 -18.14
N VAL A 217 -38.78 2.31 -17.73
CA VAL A 217 -38.16 3.65 -17.74
C VAL A 217 -36.90 3.71 -16.87
N TRP A 218 -36.96 3.16 -15.66
CA TRP A 218 -35.83 3.14 -14.73
C TRP A 218 -34.72 2.17 -15.16
N ARG A 219 -35.05 1.12 -15.92
CA ARG A 219 -34.05 0.25 -16.56
C ARG A 219 -33.26 1.02 -17.61
N TRP A 220 -33.94 1.80 -18.45
CA TRP A 220 -33.26 2.63 -19.46
C TRP A 220 -32.41 3.71 -18.82
N ILE A 221 -32.87 4.33 -17.72
CA ILE A 221 -32.04 5.26 -16.94
C ILE A 221 -30.79 4.53 -16.40
N ALA A 222 -30.92 3.34 -15.83
CA ALA A 222 -29.76 2.57 -15.34
C ALA A 222 -28.77 2.24 -16.47
N VAL A 223 -29.25 1.91 -17.67
CA VAL A 223 -28.41 1.71 -18.86
C VAL A 223 -27.70 3.01 -19.24
N ALA A 224 -28.43 4.13 -19.29
CA ALA A 224 -27.85 5.44 -19.61
C ALA A 224 -26.76 5.84 -18.60
N VAL A 225 -26.98 5.63 -17.30
CA VAL A 225 -25.96 5.85 -16.26
C VAL A 225 -24.74 4.94 -16.48
N GLY A 226 -24.96 3.67 -16.84
CA GLY A 226 -23.88 2.74 -17.17
C GLY A 226 -23.04 3.17 -18.38
N VAL A 227 -23.69 3.66 -19.43
CA VAL A 227 -23.02 4.22 -20.63
C VAL A 227 -22.25 5.49 -20.25
N LEU A 228 -22.87 6.39 -19.49
CA LEU A 228 -22.23 7.62 -19.05
C LEU A 228 -21.02 7.36 -18.14
N ALA A 229 -21.06 6.30 -17.33
CA ALA A 229 -19.94 5.87 -16.49
C ALA A 229 -18.72 5.43 -17.30
N ALA A 230 -18.88 4.99 -18.56
CA ALA A 230 -17.76 4.61 -19.40
C ALA A 230 -16.77 5.78 -19.62
N VAL A 231 -17.27 7.02 -19.67
CA VAL A 231 -16.44 8.23 -19.87
C VAL A 231 -15.39 8.40 -18.77
N PRO A 232 -15.75 8.55 -17.47
CA PRO A 232 -14.77 8.63 -16.40
C PRO A 232 -14.00 7.33 -16.19
N VAL A 233 -14.56 6.15 -16.51
CA VAL A 233 -13.82 4.88 -16.45
C VAL A 233 -12.61 4.90 -17.38
N VAL A 234 -12.79 5.30 -18.64
CA VAL A 234 -11.68 5.39 -19.60
C VAL A 234 -10.76 6.58 -19.29
N ALA A 235 -11.33 7.75 -19.01
CA ALA A 235 -10.51 8.94 -18.72
C ALA A 235 -9.67 8.82 -17.44
N SER A 236 -10.05 7.96 -16.48
CA SER A 236 -9.30 7.75 -15.22
C SER A 236 -7.90 7.14 -15.38
N LEU A 237 -7.58 6.60 -16.57
CA LEU A 237 -6.33 5.87 -16.86
C LEU A 237 -6.07 4.68 -15.93
N ASN A 238 -7.13 4.18 -15.29
CA ASN A 238 -7.03 3.15 -14.26
C ASN A 238 -7.06 1.75 -14.88
N ARG A 239 -5.87 1.25 -15.28
CA ARG A 239 -5.70 -0.10 -15.85
C ARG A 239 -6.28 -1.22 -14.97
N GLY A 240 -6.22 -1.04 -13.65
CA GLY A 240 -6.81 -1.99 -12.69
C GLY A 240 -8.32 -2.14 -12.83
N LEU A 241 -9.01 -1.03 -13.11
CA LEU A 241 -10.44 -0.97 -13.26
C LEU A 241 -10.84 -1.62 -14.58
N TRP A 242 -10.13 -1.29 -15.65
CA TRP A 242 -10.35 -1.90 -16.97
C TRP A 242 -10.18 -3.41 -16.93
N LEU A 243 -9.07 -3.89 -16.32
CA LEU A 243 -8.82 -5.33 -16.16
C LEU A 243 -9.95 -6.00 -15.36
N THR A 244 -10.35 -5.39 -14.25
CA THR A 244 -11.41 -5.95 -13.40
C THR A 244 -12.75 -6.02 -14.13
N LEU A 245 -13.14 -4.96 -14.84
CA LEU A 245 -14.36 -4.94 -15.64
C LEU A 245 -14.31 -5.94 -16.78
N ALA A 246 -13.16 -6.09 -17.45
CA ALA A 246 -12.96 -7.07 -18.51
C ALA A 246 -13.12 -8.50 -17.99
N VAL A 247 -12.45 -8.86 -16.88
CA VAL A 247 -12.58 -10.19 -16.26
C VAL A 247 -14.02 -10.48 -15.84
N SER A 248 -14.70 -9.50 -15.22
CA SER A 248 -16.11 -9.65 -14.86
C SER A 248 -17.02 -9.78 -16.09
N GLY A 249 -16.75 -9.04 -17.17
CA GLY A 249 -17.45 -9.15 -18.45
C GLY A 249 -17.30 -10.53 -19.10
N ILE A 250 -16.08 -11.09 -19.11
CA ILE A 250 -15.80 -12.46 -19.55
C ILE A 250 -16.60 -13.45 -18.69
N GLY A 251 -16.62 -13.27 -17.37
CA GLY A 251 -17.43 -14.09 -16.47
C GLY A 251 -18.93 -14.05 -16.82
N VAL A 252 -19.47 -12.90 -17.21
CA VAL A 252 -20.86 -12.77 -17.69
C VAL A 252 -21.06 -13.51 -19.01
N LEU A 253 -20.14 -13.38 -19.98
CA LEU A 253 -20.21 -14.09 -21.27
C LEU A 253 -20.23 -15.62 -21.06
N VAL A 254 -19.33 -16.13 -20.22
CA VAL A 254 -19.29 -17.56 -19.84
C VAL A 254 -20.61 -17.98 -19.20
N LEU A 255 -21.12 -17.19 -18.25
CA LEU A 255 -22.39 -17.50 -17.60
C LEU A 255 -23.57 -17.52 -18.58
N LEU A 256 -23.65 -16.56 -19.51
CA LEU A 256 -24.72 -16.51 -20.52
C LEU A 256 -24.64 -17.70 -21.48
N SER A 257 -23.43 -18.11 -21.87
CA SER A 257 -23.17 -19.28 -22.70
C SER A 257 -23.62 -20.58 -22.00
N LEU A 258 -23.18 -20.79 -20.75
CA LEU A 258 -23.57 -21.94 -19.93
C LEU A 258 -25.07 -22.00 -19.61
N ARG A 259 -25.78 -20.88 -19.72
CA ARG A 259 -27.23 -20.77 -19.51
C ARG A 259 -28.03 -20.80 -20.80
N HIS A 260 -27.39 -21.06 -21.95
CA HIS A 260 -28.01 -21.11 -23.28
C HIS A 260 -28.82 -19.84 -23.61
N ARG A 261 -28.39 -18.68 -23.11
CA ARG A 261 -29.05 -17.37 -23.36
C ARG A 261 -28.47 -16.74 -24.63
N HIS A 262 -28.62 -17.42 -25.77
CA HIS A 262 -27.96 -17.07 -27.03
C HIS A 262 -28.23 -15.63 -27.50
N ALA A 263 -29.45 -15.12 -27.37
CA ALA A 263 -29.77 -13.74 -27.75
C ALA A 263 -29.04 -12.69 -26.88
N ALA A 264 -28.99 -12.90 -25.56
CA ALA A 264 -28.27 -11.99 -24.65
C ALA A 264 -26.76 -12.09 -24.85
N LEU A 265 -26.25 -13.29 -25.14
CA LEU A 265 -24.85 -13.51 -25.49
C LEU A 265 -24.50 -12.77 -26.78
N ALA A 266 -25.27 -12.94 -27.86
CA ALA A 266 -25.06 -12.26 -29.13
C ALA A 266 -25.14 -10.73 -28.99
N ALA A 267 -26.10 -10.23 -28.21
CA ALA A 267 -26.20 -8.79 -27.93
C ALA A 267 -24.95 -8.26 -27.19
N LEU A 268 -24.48 -8.97 -26.16
CA LEU A 268 -23.29 -8.54 -25.41
C LEU A 268 -22.01 -8.61 -26.25
N VAL A 269 -21.84 -9.68 -27.03
CA VAL A 269 -20.73 -9.81 -28.00
C VAL A 269 -20.80 -8.68 -29.03
N GLY A 270 -21.99 -8.39 -29.57
CA GLY A 270 -22.20 -7.27 -30.49
C GLY A 270 -21.79 -5.93 -29.89
N VAL A 271 -22.16 -5.65 -28.63
CA VAL A 271 -21.72 -4.44 -27.91
C VAL A 271 -20.21 -4.40 -27.73
N VAL A 272 -19.57 -5.51 -27.34
CA VAL A 272 -18.11 -5.59 -27.18
C VAL A 272 -17.40 -5.36 -28.51
N LEU A 273 -17.87 -5.97 -29.59
CA LEU A 273 -17.31 -5.77 -30.94
C LEU A 273 -17.52 -4.33 -31.42
N ALA A 274 -18.72 -3.77 -31.22
CA ALA A 274 -19.00 -2.38 -31.57
C ALA A 274 -18.09 -1.41 -30.79
N LEU A 275 -17.91 -1.63 -29.48
CA LEU A 275 -16.96 -0.85 -28.69
C LEU A 275 -15.52 -1.04 -29.19
N GLY A 276 -15.10 -2.26 -29.53
CA GLY A 276 -13.76 -2.55 -30.06
C GLY A 276 -13.47 -1.86 -31.40
N VAL A 277 -14.48 -1.66 -32.24
CA VAL A 277 -14.36 -0.95 -33.53
C VAL A 277 -14.48 0.57 -33.35
N LEU A 278 -15.40 1.03 -32.50
CA LEU A 278 -15.69 2.46 -32.35
C LEU A 278 -14.69 3.18 -31.43
N LEU A 279 -14.27 2.56 -30.32
CA LEU A 279 -13.39 3.21 -29.34
C LEU A 279 -12.08 3.75 -29.95
N PRO A 280 -11.34 3.01 -30.80
CA PRO A 280 -10.11 3.50 -31.42
C PRO A 280 -10.28 4.76 -32.27
N SER A 281 -11.50 5.03 -32.76
CA SER A 281 -11.82 6.23 -33.54
C SER A 281 -12.14 7.47 -32.68
N THR A 282 -12.04 7.37 -31.36
CA THR A 282 -12.35 8.45 -30.41
C THR A 282 -11.11 8.88 -29.63
N SER A 283 -11.13 10.09 -29.06
CA SER A 283 -10.07 10.57 -28.15
C SER A 283 -9.89 9.70 -26.89
N LEU A 284 -10.94 8.95 -26.53
CA LEU A 284 -10.86 7.92 -25.49
C LEU A 284 -10.03 6.71 -25.96
N GLY A 285 -10.07 6.37 -27.24
CA GLY A 285 -9.21 5.35 -27.87
C GLY A 285 -7.74 5.73 -27.81
N ASP A 286 -7.39 6.95 -28.19
CA ASP A 286 -6.01 7.47 -28.12
C ASP A 286 -5.45 7.41 -26.68
N THR A 287 -6.31 7.70 -25.71
CA THR A 287 -5.99 7.64 -24.27
C THR A 287 -5.67 6.20 -23.84
N VAL A 288 -6.41 5.20 -24.36
CA VAL A 288 -6.15 3.78 -24.09
C VAL A 288 -4.85 3.34 -24.75
N ALA A 289 -4.64 3.65 -26.03
CA ALA A 289 -3.44 3.29 -26.78
C ALA A 289 -2.17 3.86 -26.12
N SER A 290 -2.16 5.18 -25.86
CA SER A 290 -1.04 5.87 -25.19
C SER A 290 -0.70 5.24 -23.84
N ARG A 291 -1.72 4.78 -23.10
CA ARG A 291 -1.52 4.16 -21.79
C ARG A 291 -0.97 2.74 -21.86
N LEU A 292 -1.29 1.99 -22.92
CA LEU A 292 -0.75 0.66 -23.18
C LEU A 292 0.71 0.73 -23.65
N GLU A 293 1.04 1.73 -24.48
CA GLU A 293 2.38 1.95 -25.03
C GLU A 293 3.39 2.48 -24.00
N ASN A 294 2.93 3.10 -22.90
CA ASN A 294 3.78 3.66 -21.84
C ASN A 294 3.63 2.92 -20.48
N PRO A 295 4.21 1.71 -20.32
CA PRO A 295 4.04 0.90 -19.12
C PRO A 295 4.93 1.29 -17.93
N HIS A 296 5.56 2.48 -17.91
CA HIS A 296 6.62 2.96 -16.98
C HIS A 296 6.45 2.69 -15.46
N SER A 297 5.27 2.28 -14.99
CA SER A 297 4.96 1.98 -13.58
C SER A 297 5.04 0.49 -13.20
N ASN A 298 5.19 -0.45 -14.14
CA ASN A 298 5.10 -1.88 -13.83
C ASN A 298 6.34 -2.41 -13.09
N GLU A 299 7.54 -2.02 -13.51
CA GLU A 299 8.79 -2.49 -12.92
C GLU A 299 8.93 -2.04 -11.46
N ARG A 300 8.70 -0.75 -11.19
CA ARG A 300 8.70 -0.21 -9.83
C ARG A 300 7.67 -0.89 -8.92
N ARG A 301 6.49 -1.24 -9.45
CA ARG A 301 5.48 -2.00 -8.71
C ARG A 301 5.92 -3.43 -8.44
N GLY A 302 6.59 -4.08 -9.39
CA GLY A 302 7.18 -5.40 -9.23
C GLY A 302 8.23 -5.43 -8.12
N GLN A 303 9.22 -4.52 -8.20
CA GLN A 303 10.28 -4.36 -7.19
C GLN A 303 9.70 -4.11 -5.79
N LEU A 304 8.66 -3.29 -5.69
CA LEU A 304 8.01 -2.99 -4.43
C LEU A 304 7.23 -4.19 -3.86
N VAL A 305 6.61 -5.00 -4.72
CA VAL A 305 5.95 -6.26 -4.31
C VAL A 305 6.98 -7.26 -3.81
N GLU A 306 8.10 -7.41 -4.52
CA GLU A 306 9.21 -8.27 -4.12
C GLU A 306 9.78 -7.87 -2.76
N ALA A 307 10.12 -6.59 -2.58
CA ALA A 307 10.60 -6.05 -1.31
C ALA A 307 9.59 -6.25 -0.17
N THR A 308 8.28 -6.13 -0.46
CA THR A 308 7.22 -6.37 0.53
C THR A 308 7.19 -7.83 0.98
N VAL A 309 7.27 -8.78 0.05
CA VAL A 309 7.25 -10.22 0.39
C VAL A 309 8.55 -10.65 1.05
N GLU A 310 9.70 -10.19 0.56
CA GLU A 310 11.01 -10.50 1.11
C GLU A 310 11.15 -9.99 2.56
N SER A 311 10.84 -8.72 2.79
CA SER A 311 10.89 -8.09 4.12
C SER A 311 10.02 -8.82 5.13
N MET A 312 8.78 -9.16 4.76
CA MET A 312 7.88 -9.93 5.62
C MET A 312 8.37 -11.36 5.85
N THR A 313 8.88 -12.03 4.81
CA THR A 313 9.31 -13.43 4.91
C THR A 313 10.56 -13.58 5.79
N GLN A 314 11.51 -12.66 5.66
CA GLN A 314 12.74 -12.63 6.45
C GLN A 314 12.49 -12.16 7.89
N GLY A 315 11.61 -11.17 8.06
CA GLY A 315 11.44 -10.51 9.36
C GLY A 315 10.31 -11.06 10.23
N SER A 316 9.12 -11.33 9.67
CA SER A 316 7.94 -11.79 10.43
C SER A 316 6.98 -12.65 9.58
N PRO A 317 7.39 -13.87 9.18
CA PRO A 317 6.62 -14.69 8.24
C PRO A 317 5.29 -15.22 8.81
N VAL A 318 5.21 -15.40 10.13
CA VAL A 318 4.06 -16.03 10.79
C VAL A 318 2.94 -15.02 11.06
N VAL A 319 3.26 -13.90 11.69
CA VAL A 319 2.29 -12.89 12.17
C VAL A 319 2.34 -11.56 11.41
N GLY A 320 3.33 -11.34 10.56
CA GLY A 320 3.54 -10.07 9.86
C GLY A 320 3.96 -8.93 10.79
N PHE A 321 3.93 -7.70 10.28
CA PHE A 321 4.38 -6.49 11.00
C PHE A 321 3.26 -5.63 11.58
N GLY A 322 2.00 -6.10 11.52
CA GLY A 322 0.81 -5.41 12.00
C GLY A 322 0.40 -4.17 11.20
N GLY A 323 1.27 -3.62 10.36
CA GLY A 323 0.98 -2.43 9.53
C GLY A 323 2.05 -2.22 8.47
N THR A 324 1.87 -1.20 7.63
CA THR A 324 2.79 -0.82 6.55
C THR A 324 4.11 -0.25 7.10
N ARG A 325 5.14 -0.18 6.26
CA ARG A 325 6.45 0.38 6.60
C ARG A 325 7.00 1.21 5.47
N ASP A 326 7.52 2.40 5.77
CA ASP A 326 8.13 3.26 4.77
C ASP A 326 9.44 2.60 4.28
N VAL A 327 9.68 2.62 2.97
CA VAL A 327 10.87 2.00 2.37
C VAL A 327 12.08 2.89 2.64
N GLN A 328 13.22 2.29 2.99
CA GLN A 328 14.48 3.03 3.10
C GLN A 328 14.94 3.49 1.71
N GLY A 329 14.99 4.81 1.49
CA GLY A 329 15.39 5.40 0.22
C GLY A 329 14.45 5.07 -0.95
N SER A 330 15.02 4.92 -2.14
CA SER A 330 14.29 4.55 -3.37
C SER A 330 14.94 3.38 -4.11
N PHE A 331 14.24 2.78 -5.08
CA PHE A 331 14.81 1.70 -5.91
C PHE A 331 15.99 2.12 -6.78
N ALA A 332 16.19 3.43 -7.00
CA ALA A 332 17.29 3.96 -7.79
C ALA A 332 18.42 4.56 -6.93
N SER A 333 18.14 4.90 -5.67
CA SER A 333 19.07 5.62 -4.81
C SER A 333 18.76 5.42 -3.34
N ILE A 334 19.79 5.21 -2.51
CA ILE A 334 19.68 5.04 -1.05
C ILE A 334 19.18 6.29 -0.31
N ALA A 335 19.28 7.48 -0.92
CA ALA A 335 18.69 8.72 -0.41
C ALA A 335 17.51 9.21 -1.25
N GLY A 336 17.05 8.43 -2.22
CA GLY A 336 15.95 8.84 -3.07
C GLY A 336 14.66 8.98 -2.28
N GLY A 337 14.00 10.13 -2.42
CA GLY A 337 12.72 10.43 -1.77
C GLY A 337 11.81 11.27 -2.66
N SER A 338 10.63 11.59 -2.16
CA SER A 338 9.72 12.54 -2.83
C SER A 338 10.25 13.97 -2.67
N THR A 339 10.34 14.73 -3.76
CA THR A 339 10.65 16.17 -3.73
C THR A 339 9.43 16.99 -4.19
N PRO A 340 9.38 18.32 -3.97
CA PRO A 340 8.33 19.16 -4.54
C PRO A 340 8.24 19.08 -6.07
N GLU A 341 9.39 18.92 -6.74
CA GLU A 341 9.51 18.82 -8.20
C GLU A 341 9.15 17.41 -8.71
N CYS A 342 9.42 16.38 -7.90
CA CYS A 342 9.07 15.00 -8.20
C CYS A 342 8.48 14.27 -6.98
N PRO A 343 7.19 14.48 -6.65
CA PRO A 343 6.53 13.75 -5.56
C PRO A 343 6.52 12.24 -5.81
N ALA A 344 6.47 11.84 -7.08
CA ALA A 344 6.49 10.44 -7.52
C ALA A 344 7.86 9.77 -7.42
N CYS A 345 8.93 10.49 -7.06
CA CYS A 345 10.27 9.91 -6.89
C CYS A 345 10.40 9.11 -5.58
N GLY A 346 9.55 9.39 -4.58
CA GLY A 346 9.44 8.57 -3.36
C GLY A 346 8.85 7.19 -3.63
N VAL A 347 9.27 6.21 -2.85
CA VAL A 347 8.72 4.84 -2.92
C VAL A 347 7.54 4.73 -1.96
N PRO A 348 6.36 4.25 -2.43
CA PRO A 348 5.24 3.99 -1.54
C PRO A 348 5.59 2.96 -0.45
N PRO A 349 4.98 3.04 0.74
CA PRO A 349 5.29 2.12 1.83
C PRO A 349 5.07 0.63 1.46
N LEU A 350 5.86 -0.26 2.07
CA LEU A 350 5.67 -1.70 2.00
C LEU A 350 4.25 -2.08 2.45
N GLY A 351 3.60 -2.93 1.65
CA GLY A 351 2.20 -3.34 1.85
C GLY A 351 1.13 -2.37 1.32
N THR A 352 1.44 -1.34 0.52
CA THR A 352 0.41 -0.43 -0.04
C THR A 352 0.03 -0.71 -1.49
N GLN A 353 0.55 -1.78 -2.09
CA GLN A 353 0.42 -2.06 -3.52
C GLN A 353 -0.93 -2.71 -3.87
N GLY A 354 -1.65 -3.18 -2.87
CA GLY A 354 -2.91 -3.89 -2.97
C GLY A 354 -3.26 -4.56 -1.64
N GLN A 355 -4.52 -4.94 -1.47
CA GLN A 355 -5.03 -5.57 -0.24
C GLN A 355 -4.33 -6.90 0.05
N LEU A 356 -3.98 -7.68 -0.97
CA LEU A 356 -3.24 -8.94 -0.81
C LEU A 356 -1.88 -8.67 -0.17
N TRP A 357 -1.13 -7.71 -0.72
CA TRP A 357 0.20 -7.34 -0.27
C TRP A 357 0.17 -6.72 1.13
N LEU A 358 -0.84 -5.89 1.39
CA LEU A 358 -1.12 -5.38 2.74
C LEU A 358 -1.31 -6.53 3.72
N VAL A 359 -2.17 -7.49 3.38
CA VAL A 359 -2.51 -8.60 4.28
C VAL A 359 -1.31 -9.49 4.53
N LEU A 360 -0.56 -9.82 3.48
CA LEU A 360 0.66 -10.60 3.59
C LEU A 360 1.69 -9.88 4.46
N PHE A 361 1.96 -8.59 4.20
CA PHE A 361 2.95 -7.83 4.96
C PHE A 361 2.57 -7.65 6.43
N SER A 362 1.30 -7.34 6.69
CA SER A 362 0.84 -6.99 8.05
C SER A 362 0.33 -8.16 8.88
N GLN A 363 -0.06 -9.29 8.27
CA GLN A 363 -0.52 -10.50 8.98
C GLN A 363 0.28 -11.76 8.64
N GLY A 364 1.33 -11.68 7.83
CA GLY A 364 2.18 -12.81 7.46
C GLY A 364 1.46 -13.83 6.57
N TRP A 365 2.13 -14.95 6.31
CA TRP A 365 1.62 -16.02 5.45
C TRP A 365 0.35 -16.67 6.02
N LEU A 366 0.29 -16.89 7.34
CA LEU A 366 -0.87 -17.52 7.98
C LEU A 366 -2.10 -16.61 7.99
N GLY A 367 -1.92 -15.32 8.26
CA GLY A 367 -3.00 -14.34 8.17
C GLY A 367 -3.55 -14.22 6.75
N GLY A 368 -2.67 -14.18 5.75
CA GLY A 368 -3.05 -14.22 4.33
C GLY A 368 -3.82 -15.48 3.95
N LEU A 369 -3.39 -16.65 4.44
CA LEU A 369 -4.10 -17.91 4.24
C LEU A 369 -5.52 -17.85 4.80
N PHE A 370 -5.70 -17.40 6.04
CA PHE A 370 -7.03 -17.30 6.68
C PHE A 370 -7.95 -16.34 5.93
N PHE A 371 -7.42 -15.18 5.52
CA PHE A 371 -8.14 -14.19 4.75
C PHE A 371 -8.63 -14.75 3.41
N LEU A 372 -7.73 -15.32 2.60
CA LEU A 372 -8.06 -15.86 1.28
C LEU A 372 -9.00 -17.06 1.36
N THR A 373 -8.76 -17.97 2.33
CA THR A 373 -9.57 -19.18 2.51
C THR A 373 -11.05 -18.84 2.74
N PHE A 374 -11.35 -17.78 3.52
CA PHE A 374 -12.72 -17.35 3.73
C PHE A 374 -13.44 -17.00 2.41
N PHE A 375 -12.82 -16.19 1.56
CA PHE A 375 -13.43 -15.77 0.30
C PHE A 375 -13.49 -16.90 -0.72
N LEU A 376 -12.41 -17.69 -0.86
CA LEU A 376 -12.36 -18.81 -1.81
C LEU A 376 -13.41 -19.87 -1.48
N LEU A 377 -13.50 -20.30 -0.21
CA LEU A 377 -14.52 -21.28 0.22
C LEU A 377 -15.94 -20.73 0.02
N THR A 378 -16.16 -19.44 0.28
CA THR A 378 -17.47 -18.82 0.04
C THR A 378 -17.81 -18.78 -1.45
N LEU A 379 -16.85 -18.47 -2.31
CA LEU A 379 -17.02 -18.46 -3.77
C LEU A 379 -17.40 -19.84 -4.33
N THR A 380 -16.80 -20.93 -3.83
CA THR A 380 -17.16 -22.29 -4.26
C THR A 380 -18.64 -22.66 -4.01
N ARG A 381 -19.32 -21.92 -3.12
CA ARG A 381 -20.74 -22.14 -2.82
C ARG A 381 -21.67 -21.30 -3.68
N THR A 382 -21.17 -20.26 -4.34
CA THR A 382 -21.99 -19.29 -5.09
C THR A 382 -21.77 -19.39 -6.59
N TRP A 383 -20.63 -19.93 -7.04
CA TRP A 383 -20.18 -19.93 -8.45
C TRP A 383 -21.19 -20.47 -9.48
N ARG A 384 -22.16 -21.28 -9.05
CA ARG A 384 -23.22 -21.80 -9.93
C ARG A 384 -24.24 -20.74 -10.34
N CYS A 385 -24.30 -19.59 -9.65
CA CYS A 385 -25.14 -18.44 -9.99
C CYS A 385 -26.62 -18.81 -10.23
N ARG A 386 -27.23 -19.62 -9.36
CA ARG A 386 -28.61 -20.12 -9.51
C ARG A 386 -29.65 -19.06 -9.19
N THR A 387 -29.31 -18.12 -8.33
CA THR A 387 -30.18 -17.05 -7.83
C THR A 387 -29.49 -15.70 -8.05
N THR A 388 -30.24 -14.60 -7.97
CA THR A 388 -29.66 -13.25 -8.09
C THR A 388 -28.63 -12.99 -6.99
N ASN A 389 -28.84 -13.47 -5.76
CA ASN A 389 -27.82 -13.33 -4.69
C ASN A 389 -26.59 -14.19 -4.96
N GLU A 390 -26.75 -15.42 -5.48
CA GLU A 390 -25.58 -16.24 -5.87
C GLU A 390 -24.77 -15.57 -6.99
N ALA A 391 -25.43 -14.97 -7.98
CA ALA A 391 -24.77 -14.21 -9.03
C ALA A 391 -24.07 -12.96 -8.45
N ALA A 392 -24.78 -12.16 -7.64
CA ALA A 392 -24.21 -10.97 -7.01
C ALA A 392 -22.97 -11.30 -6.18
N ALA A 393 -23.04 -12.34 -5.34
CA ALA A 393 -21.91 -12.80 -4.53
C ALA A 393 -20.74 -13.31 -5.39
N THR A 394 -21.02 -14.08 -6.44
CA THR A 394 -19.97 -14.61 -7.34
C THR A 394 -19.25 -13.49 -8.07
N PHE A 395 -19.98 -12.56 -8.67
CA PHE A 395 -19.36 -11.45 -9.40
C PHE A 395 -18.69 -10.46 -8.46
N ALA A 396 -19.28 -10.14 -7.29
CA ALA A 396 -18.64 -9.27 -6.31
C ALA A 396 -17.35 -9.88 -5.75
N MET A 397 -17.35 -11.17 -5.38
CA MET A 397 -16.14 -11.85 -4.90
C MET A 397 -15.12 -12.06 -6.01
N GLY A 398 -15.53 -12.44 -7.23
CA GLY A 398 -14.61 -12.58 -8.36
C GLY A 398 -13.92 -11.26 -8.71
N THR A 399 -14.71 -10.18 -8.79
CA THR A 399 -14.20 -8.79 -8.95
C THR A 399 -13.22 -8.45 -7.82
N PHE A 400 -13.59 -8.72 -6.57
CA PHE A 400 -12.76 -8.44 -5.40
C PHE A 400 -11.44 -9.21 -5.41
N LEU A 401 -11.45 -10.52 -5.73
CA LEU A 401 -10.25 -11.35 -5.78
C LEU A 401 -9.24 -10.84 -6.82
N VAL A 402 -9.71 -10.38 -7.99
CA VAL A 402 -8.84 -9.72 -8.97
C VAL A 402 -8.28 -8.40 -8.42
N GLN A 403 -9.12 -7.62 -7.74
CA GLN A 403 -8.71 -6.33 -7.16
C GLN A 403 -7.72 -6.48 -6.00
N LEU A 404 -7.67 -7.61 -5.28
CA LEU A 404 -6.78 -7.79 -4.13
C LEU A 404 -5.31 -7.51 -4.46
N ALA A 405 -4.84 -7.85 -5.66
CA ALA A 405 -3.45 -7.61 -6.08
C ALA A 405 -3.20 -6.17 -6.56
N ILE A 406 -4.24 -5.37 -6.78
CA ILE A 406 -4.19 -4.09 -7.52
C ILE A 406 -4.56 -2.90 -6.63
N TYR A 407 -5.51 -3.09 -5.71
CA TYR A 407 -6.10 -2.04 -4.88
C TYR A 407 -6.07 -2.39 -3.41
N ASP A 408 -5.84 -1.39 -2.56
CA ASP A 408 -6.29 -1.44 -1.16
C ASP A 408 -7.83 -1.37 -1.18
N THR A 409 -8.48 -2.47 -0.78
CA THR A 409 -9.93 -2.64 -0.90
C THR A 409 -10.62 -2.54 0.45
N LEU A 410 -9.87 -2.37 1.54
CA LEU A 410 -10.44 -2.15 2.85
C LEU A 410 -11.22 -0.83 2.87
N GLY A 411 -12.49 -0.90 3.24
CA GLY A 411 -13.40 0.24 3.14
C GLY A 411 -14.75 -0.16 2.56
N LEU A 412 -15.35 0.75 1.79
CA LEU A 412 -16.64 0.51 1.14
C LEU A 412 -16.58 -0.68 0.16
N SER A 413 -15.47 -0.86 -0.56
CA SER A 413 -15.30 -1.99 -1.47
C SER A 413 -15.47 -3.34 -0.77
N GLN A 414 -14.70 -3.59 0.29
CA GLN A 414 -14.84 -4.83 1.04
C GLN A 414 -16.18 -4.94 1.78
N LEU A 415 -16.78 -3.83 2.23
CA LEU A 415 -18.14 -3.80 2.77
C LEU A 415 -19.15 -4.35 1.76
N MET A 416 -19.07 -3.94 0.49
CA MET A 416 -19.96 -4.42 -0.58
C MET A 416 -19.83 -5.92 -0.81
N VAL A 417 -18.60 -6.45 -0.77
CA VAL A 417 -18.36 -7.89 -0.87
C VAL A 417 -18.99 -8.62 0.32
N MET A 418 -18.78 -8.12 1.54
CA MET A 418 -19.39 -8.67 2.75
C MET A 418 -20.92 -8.61 2.72
N VAL A 419 -21.50 -7.56 2.13
CA VAL A 419 -22.94 -7.47 1.90
C VAL A 419 -23.41 -8.54 0.91
N ALA A 420 -22.70 -8.75 -0.20
CA ALA A 420 -23.07 -9.78 -1.16
C ALA A 420 -23.02 -11.19 -0.53
N VAL A 421 -21.98 -11.46 0.28
CA VAL A 421 -21.86 -12.69 1.08
C VAL A 421 -23.02 -12.81 2.08
N ALA A 422 -23.41 -11.73 2.75
CA ALA A 422 -24.52 -11.74 3.70
C ALA A 422 -25.87 -12.06 3.02
N LEU A 423 -26.12 -11.48 1.84
CA LEU A 423 -27.36 -11.69 1.10
C LEU A 423 -27.52 -13.14 0.64
N VAL A 424 -26.47 -13.74 0.08
CA VAL A 424 -26.52 -15.14 -0.35
C VAL A 424 -26.58 -16.10 0.84
N TRP A 425 -25.85 -15.81 1.93
CA TRP A 425 -25.92 -16.61 3.14
C TRP A 425 -27.32 -16.55 3.77
N ARG A 426 -27.94 -15.37 3.83
CA ARG A 426 -29.32 -15.19 4.27
C ARG A 426 -30.29 -16.05 3.45
N GLU A 427 -30.21 -15.96 2.12
CA GLU A 427 -31.07 -16.74 1.22
C GLU A 427 -30.91 -18.26 1.44
N GLN A 428 -29.65 -18.74 1.52
CA GLN A 428 -29.38 -20.16 1.74
C GLN A 428 -29.87 -20.63 3.12
N SER A 429 -29.83 -19.76 4.13
CA SER A 429 -30.26 -20.06 5.48
C SER A 429 -31.77 -20.19 5.62
N GLU A 430 -32.53 -19.37 4.89
CA GLU A 430 -34.00 -19.47 4.82
C GLU A 430 -34.44 -20.77 4.10
N LYS A 431 -33.73 -21.18 3.04
CA LYS A 431 -34.07 -22.40 2.28
C LYS A 431 -33.72 -23.70 2.98
N ALA A 432 -32.61 -23.75 3.70
CA ALA A 432 -32.00 -25.02 4.09
C ALA A 432 -32.44 -25.56 5.47
N GLY A 433 -33.29 -24.86 6.23
CA GLY A 433 -33.62 -25.24 7.62
C GLY A 433 -32.39 -25.53 8.48
N ALA A 434 -31.23 -24.96 8.10
CA ALA A 434 -29.94 -25.62 8.30
C ALA A 434 -29.45 -25.60 9.75
N ARG A 435 -28.65 -26.62 10.11
CA ARG A 435 -27.80 -26.60 11.30
C ARG A 435 -26.73 -25.50 11.14
N HIS A 436 -26.98 -24.31 11.69
CA HIS A 436 -26.00 -23.23 11.75
C HIS A 436 -25.14 -23.34 12.99
N ALA A 437 -23.88 -22.94 12.88
CA ALA A 437 -23.10 -22.58 14.06
C ALA A 437 -23.75 -21.32 14.66
N VAL A 438 -24.35 -21.48 15.84
CA VAL A 438 -24.79 -20.35 16.66
C VAL A 438 -23.56 -19.80 17.35
N LEU A 439 -23.42 -18.47 17.39
CA LEU A 439 -22.40 -17.82 18.21
C LEU A 439 -22.64 -18.25 19.67
N ARG A 440 -21.82 -19.17 20.16
CA ARG A 440 -21.79 -19.57 21.56
C ARG A 440 -20.59 -18.89 22.19
N VAL A 441 -20.81 -18.23 23.32
CA VAL A 441 -19.71 -17.75 24.14
C VAL A 441 -18.86 -18.99 24.51
N PRO A 442 -17.56 -19.00 24.19
CA PRO A 442 -16.70 -20.11 24.56
C PRO A 442 -16.72 -20.29 26.08
N ARG A 443 -16.66 -21.53 26.56
CA ARG A 443 -16.64 -21.79 28.01
C ARG A 443 -15.35 -21.22 28.57
N LEU A 444 -15.39 -20.69 29.81
CA LEU A 444 -14.20 -20.15 30.48
C LEU A 444 -13.03 -21.14 30.47
N ARG A 445 -13.31 -22.44 30.67
CA ARG A 445 -12.31 -23.52 30.59
C ARG A 445 -11.62 -23.61 29.23
N ASP A 446 -12.37 -23.47 28.14
CA ASP A 446 -11.83 -23.54 26.79
C ASP A 446 -10.96 -22.31 26.50
N MET A 447 -11.41 -21.13 26.95
CA MET A 447 -10.63 -19.89 26.87
C MET A 447 -9.32 -19.98 27.67
N THR A 448 -9.37 -20.52 28.89
CA THR A 448 -8.15 -20.69 29.71
C THR A 448 -7.16 -21.66 29.09
N ARG A 449 -7.63 -22.72 28.41
CA ARG A 449 -6.74 -23.68 27.71
C ARG A 449 -6.07 -23.04 26.51
N VAL A 450 -6.83 -22.33 25.67
CA VAL A 450 -6.27 -21.61 24.51
C VAL A 450 -5.32 -20.51 24.98
N GLY A 451 -5.68 -19.76 26.02
CA GLY A 451 -4.84 -18.75 26.63
C GLY A 451 -3.53 -19.33 27.19
N ALA A 452 -3.59 -20.46 27.90
CA ALA A 452 -2.40 -21.13 28.42
C ALA A 452 -1.47 -21.62 27.30
N LEU A 453 -2.03 -22.17 26.21
CA LEU A 453 -1.24 -22.59 25.04
C LEU A 453 -0.63 -21.40 24.31
N ALA A 454 -1.36 -20.29 24.17
CA ALA A 454 -0.83 -19.05 23.62
C ALA A 454 0.31 -18.49 24.49
N LEU A 455 0.16 -18.46 25.82
CA LEU A 455 1.22 -18.03 26.74
C LEU A 455 2.43 -18.96 26.70
N GLY A 456 2.21 -20.28 26.65
CA GLY A 456 3.29 -21.26 26.50
C GLY A 456 4.04 -21.09 25.16
N GLY A 457 3.31 -20.86 24.08
CA GLY A 457 3.89 -20.52 22.78
C GLY A 457 4.69 -19.22 22.81
N ALA A 458 4.18 -18.18 23.49
CA ALA A 458 4.88 -16.91 23.69
C ALA A 458 6.20 -17.10 24.46
N ALA A 459 6.17 -17.92 25.52
CA ALA A 459 7.36 -18.26 26.30
C ALA A 459 8.39 -19.05 25.47
N LEU A 460 7.95 -20.01 24.64
CA LEU A 460 8.83 -20.72 23.71
C LEU A 460 9.43 -19.77 22.67
N GLY A 461 8.64 -18.84 22.13
CA GLY A 461 9.12 -17.79 21.23
C GLY A 461 10.12 -16.83 21.88
N ALA A 462 9.96 -16.53 23.18
CA ALA A 462 10.99 -15.80 23.93
C ALA A 462 12.25 -16.66 24.14
N ALA A 463 12.08 -17.97 24.38
CA ALA A 463 13.19 -18.89 24.59
C ALA A 463 14.07 -19.06 23.36
N THR A 464 13.54 -18.92 22.13
CA THR A 464 14.38 -18.94 20.91
C THR A 464 15.36 -17.77 20.86
N LEU A 465 15.16 -16.73 21.68
CA LEU A 465 16.09 -15.61 21.77
C LEU A 465 17.30 -15.92 22.66
N THR A 466 17.23 -16.99 23.46
CA THR A 466 18.32 -17.40 24.36
C THR A 466 19.46 -18.02 23.54
N GLY A 467 20.69 -17.57 23.80
CA GLY A 467 21.88 -18.03 23.06
C GLY A 467 22.28 -17.19 21.85
N HIS A 468 21.55 -16.12 21.50
CA HIS A 468 22.06 -15.15 20.54
C HIS A 468 23.24 -14.38 21.12
N THR A 469 24.34 -14.36 20.38
CA THR A 469 25.48 -13.49 20.68
C THR A 469 25.03 -12.03 20.58
N VAL A 470 25.16 -11.27 21.66
CA VAL A 470 24.89 -9.82 21.64
C VAL A 470 25.79 -9.18 20.60
N GLN A 471 25.17 -8.66 19.55
CA GLN A 471 25.85 -7.80 18.60
C GLN A 471 25.63 -6.36 19.03
N GLU A 472 26.60 -5.50 18.79
CA GLU A 472 26.49 -4.07 19.01
C GLU A 472 26.63 -3.36 17.67
N ARG A 473 25.83 -2.31 17.49
CA ARG A 473 25.89 -1.43 16.33
C ARG A 473 26.17 -0.01 16.76
N SER A 474 27.05 0.67 16.04
CA SER A 474 27.24 2.11 16.11
C SER A 474 27.08 2.68 14.71
N THR A 475 26.44 3.83 14.62
CA THR A 475 26.19 4.55 13.37
C THR A 475 26.92 5.90 13.41
N VAL A 476 27.63 6.22 12.35
CA VAL A 476 28.30 7.50 12.13
C VAL A 476 27.62 8.19 10.97
N ALA A 477 27.09 9.39 11.20
CA ALA A 477 26.51 10.21 10.15
C ALA A 477 27.54 11.22 9.64
N VAL A 478 27.73 11.25 8.33
CA VAL A 478 28.71 12.07 7.62
C VAL A 478 27.97 12.99 6.66
N GLU A 479 28.07 14.29 6.90
CA GLU A 479 27.60 15.30 5.95
C GLU A 479 28.63 15.44 4.83
N LEU A 480 28.25 15.09 3.62
CA LEU A 480 29.12 15.23 2.45
C LEU A 480 29.03 16.65 1.92
N THR A 481 30.20 17.27 1.74
CA THR A 481 30.28 18.52 0.99
C THR A 481 30.01 18.21 -0.48
N SER A 482 29.10 18.96 -1.10
CA SER A 482 28.81 18.83 -2.52
C SER A 482 30.11 18.95 -3.31
N THR A 483 30.36 17.99 -4.20
CA THR A 483 31.47 18.14 -5.16
C THR A 483 31.21 19.41 -5.97
N PRO A 484 32.15 20.36 -6.00
CA PRO A 484 32.02 21.54 -6.85
C PRO A 484 31.65 21.13 -8.27
N THR A 485 30.76 21.89 -8.91
CA THR A 485 30.19 21.58 -10.24
C THR A 485 31.25 21.32 -11.31
N TYR A 486 32.49 21.78 -11.14
CA TYR A 486 33.59 21.53 -12.07
C TYR A 486 34.32 20.19 -11.88
N LEU A 487 34.19 19.52 -10.72
CA LEU A 487 34.76 18.18 -10.46
C LEU A 487 33.78 17.04 -10.74
N ALA A 488 32.56 17.37 -11.15
CA ALA A 488 31.54 16.39 -11.43
C ALA A 488 31.89 15.52 -12.64
N THR A 489 31.37 14.30 -12.64
CA THR A 489 31.67 13.25 -13.64
C THR A 489 30.97 13.58 -14.95
N GLY A 490 31.51 14.52 -15.70
CA GLY A 490 31.12 14.85 -17.07
C GLY A 490 32.36 15.36 -17.80
N THR A 491 32.58 14.88 -19.02
CA THR A 491 33.58 15.46 -19.92
C THR A 491 33.26 16.94 -20.11
N ALA A 492 34.16 17.83 -19.68
CA ALA A 492 34.06 19.24 -20.03
C ALA A 492 33.90 19.35 -21.56
N ALA A 493 32.85 20.05 -21.99
CA ALA A 493 32.50 20.19 -23.39
C ALA A 493 33.71 20.62 -24.23
N ARG A 494 33.98 19.91 -25.33
CA ARG A 494 34.82 20.44 -26.41
C ARG A 494 34.04 21.59 -27.07
N PRO A 495 34.61 22.79 -27.23
CA PRO A 495 33.99 23.83 -28.03
C PRO A 495 34.17 23.47 -29.51
N SER A 496 33.13 22.93 -30.13
CA SER A 496 33.08 22.76 -31.58
C SER A 496 31.64 22.93 -32.09
N GLY A 497 31.25 24.19 -32.32
CA GLY A 497 30.01 24.57 -33.03
C GLY A 497 29.15 25.62 -32.30
N PRO A 498 28.34 26.43 -33.02
CA PRO A 498 27.53 27.50 -32.44
C PRO A 498 26.27 27.04 -31.70
N GLU A 499 25.96 25.74 -31.72
CA GLU A 499 24.89 25.13 -30.92
C GLU A 499 25.50 23.97 -30.13
N THR A 500 26.02 24.24 -28.94
CA THR A 500 26.46 23.18 -28.02
C THR A 500 25.58 23.23 -26.78
N GLU A 501 24.72 22.22 -26.63
CA GLU A 501 24.02 21.93 -25.39
C GLU A 501 25.09 21.63 -24.33
N ILE A 502 25.25 22.53 -23.35
CA ILE A 502 26.24 22.38 -22.27
C ILE A 502 25.75 21.23 -21.38
N ASP A 503 26.35 20.04 -21.52
CA ASP A 503 26.09 18.95 -20.57
C ASP A 503 26.69 19.35 -19.22
N THR A 504 25.84 19.88 -18.33
CA THR A 504 26.24 20.35 -17.00
C THR A 504 26.77 19.17 -16.20
N PRO A 505 28.01 19.22 -15.68
CA PRO A 505 28.53 18.12 -14.89
C PRO A 505 27.61 17.81 -13.71
N ARG A 506 27.15 16.55 -13.62
CA ARG A 506 26.23 16.12 -12.56
C ARG A 506 27.01 15.83 -11.27
N PRO A 507 26.57 16.35 -10.09
CA PRO A 507 27.21 16.06 -8.82
C PRO A 507 27.29 14.54 -8.58
N THR A 508 28.34 14.08 -7.87
CA THR A 508 28.42 12.67 -7.49
C THR A 508 27.20 12.31 -6.64
N SER A 509 26.47 11.28 -7.06
CA SER A 509 25.33 10.79 -6.28
C SER A 509 25.82 10.16 -4.98
N ILE A 510 24.98 10.21 -3.96
CA ILE A 510 25.27 9.56 -2.68
C ILE A 510 25.48 8.05 -2.82
N ASP A 511 24.90 7.43 -3.86
CA ASP A 511 25.10 6.02 -4.19
C ASP A 511 26.52 5.75 -4.68
N THR A 512 27.08 6.64 -5.49
CA THR A 512 28.49 6.56 -5.92
C THR A 512 29.42 6.70 -4.72
N GLU A 513 29.09 7.60 -3.78
CA GLU A 513 29.83 7.77 -2.53
C GLU A 513 29.73 6.53 -1.62
N ALA A 514 28.55 5.91 -1.54
CA ALA A 514 28.34 4.65 -0.82
C ALA A 514 29.11 3.48 -1.44
N ALA A 515 29.19 3.42 -2.77
CA ALA A 515 29.98 2.43 -3.50
C ALA A 515 31.49 2.62 -3.23
N LEU A 516 31.97 3.86 -3.23
CA LEU A 516 33.35 4.20 -2.87
C LEU A 516 33.68 3.77 -1.44
N LEU A 517 32.77 4.01 -0.49
CA LEU A 517 32.94 3.57 0.90
C LEU A 517 33.05 2.03 1.02
N ARG A 518 32.32 1.29 0.18
CA ARG A 518 32.35 -0.18 0.14
C ARG A 518 33.49 -0.77 -0.70
N SER A 519 34.33 0.09 -1.30
CA SER A 519 35.46 -0.35 -2.10
C SER A 519 36.46 -1.16 -1.28
N GLU A 520 37.20 -2.05 -1.96
CA GLU A 520 38.20 -2.89 -1.30
C GLU A 520 39.31 -2.07 -0.64
N GLY A 521 39.75 -0.97 -1.26
CA GLY A 521 40.78 -0.08 -0.71
C GLY A 521 40.37 0.51 0.64
N VAL A 522 39.17 1.09 0.71
CA VAL A 522 38.63 1.68 1.96
C VAL A 522 38.47 0.62 3.04
N LEU A 523 37.85 -0.52 2.72
CA LEU A 523 37.62 -1.58 3.71
C LEU A 523 38.91 -2.28 4.16
N ALA A 524 39.92 -2.40 3.30
CA ALA A 524 41.23 -2.94 3.65
C ALA A 524 42.00 -2.00 4.59
N GLU A 525 42.00 -0.69 4.30
CA GLU A 525 42.64 0.32 5.16
C GLU A 525 41.94 0.42 6.52
N ALA A 526 40.61 0.50 6.54
CA ALA A 526 39.84 0.46 7.78
C ALA A 526 40.13 -0.83 8.56
N GLY A 527 40.12 -1.98 7.87
CA GLY A 527 40.41 -3.29 8.45
C GLY A 527 41.77 -3.38 9.14
N ARG A 528 42.81 -2.77 8.57
CA ARG A 528 44.14 -2.67 9.21
C ARG A 528 44.09 -1.94 10.55
N ARG A 529 43.30 -0.87 10.66
CA ARG A 529 43.19 -0.05 11.90
C ARG A 529 42.43 -0.75 13.02
N VAL A 530 41.50 -1.65 12.68
CA VAL A 530 40.64 -2.32 13.68
C VAL A 530 40.84 -3.83 13.74
N HIS A 531 41.90 -4.33 13.10
CA HIS A 531 42.25 -5.76 13.03
C HIS A 531 41.09 -6.65 12.53
N LEU A 532 40.41 -6.20 11.47
CA LEU A 532 39.36 -6.94 10.77
C LEU A 532 39.77 -7.16 9.31
N SER A 533 39.39 -8.30 8.73
CA SER A 533 39.54 -8.49 7.29
C SER A 533 38.56 -7.60 6.52
N ALA A 534 38.95 -7.15 5.33
CA ALA A 534 38.06 -6.39 4.45
C ALA A 534 36.76 -7.16 4.14
N ALA A 535 36.85 -8.48 3.97
CA ALA A 535 35.68 -9.35 3.79
C ALA A 535 34.72 -9.30 4.98
N ARG A 536 35.24 -9.31 6.21
CA ARG A 536 34.40 -9.22 7.41
C ARG A 536 33.78 -7.85 7.59
N LEU A 537 34.51 -6.78 7.29
CA LEU A 537 33.96 -5.43 7.28
C LEU A 537 32.84 -5.29 6.23
N ARG A 538 33.03 -5.86 5.04
CA ARG A 538 32.01 -5.85 3.98
C ARG A 538 30.67 -6.47 4.41
N GLU A 539 30.71 -7.53 5.21
CA GLU A 539 29.51 -8.18 5.76
C GLU A 539 28.84 -7.37 6.88
N THR A 540 29.59 -6.51 7.57
CA THR A 540 29.14 -5.85 8.81
C THR A 540 28.83 -4.36 8.65
N VAL A 541 29.30 -3.76 7.55
CA VAL A 541 29.10 -2.35 7.19
C VAL A 541 27.76 -2.17 6.47
N GLY A 542 26.81 -1.54 7.16
CA GLY A 542 25.58 -1.00 6.58
C GLY A 542 25.79 0.44 6.13
N VAL A 543 25.28 0.78 4.94
CA VAL A 543 25.30 2.15 4.42
C VAL A 543 23.87 2.54 4.07
N THR A 544 23.38 3.62 4.67
CA THR A 544 22.07 4.21 4.41
C THR A 544 22.22 5.72 4.27
N ALA A 545 21.14 6.38 3.85
CA ALA A 545 21.09 7.82 3.83
C ALA A 545 19.64 8.28 4.11
N PRO A 546 19.44 9.36 4.89
CA PRO A 546 18.13 9.98 4.98
C PRO A 546 17.66 10.47 3.61
N SER A 547 16.38 10.31 3.34
CA SER A 547 15.75 10.76 2.10
C SER A 547 16.04 12.23 1.80
N ASN A 548 16.40 12.55 0.55
CA ASN A 548 16.74 13.88 0.04
C ASN A 548 17.87 14.59 0.81
N SER A 549 18.85 13.84 1.32
CA SER A 549 19.99 14.41 2.05
C SER A 549 21.34 14.06 1.41
N SER A 550 22.36 14.88 1.69
CA SER A 550 23.78 14.58 1.42
C SER A 550 24.46 13.90 2.62
N VAL A 551 23.67 13.33 3.54
CA VAL A 551 24.17 12.69 4.75
C VAL A 551 24.29 11.19 4.52
N LEU A 552 25.51 10.66 4.64
CA LEU A 552 25.78 9.24 4.61
C LEU A 552 25.76 8.68 6.04
N GLU A 553 24.91 7.70 6.30
CA GLU A 553 24.85 6.99 7.57
C GLU A 553 25.57 5.65 7.44
N VAL A 554 26.69 5.52 8.15
CA VAL A 554 27.56 4.35 8.10
C VAL A 554 27.43 3.62 9.42
N SER A 555 26.87 2.42 9.37
CA SER A 555 26.71 1.57 10.55
C SER A 555 27.65 0.39 10.49
N VAL A 556 28.29 0.06 11.60
CA VAL A 556 29.11 -1.15 11.73
C VAL A 556 28.55 -1.99 12.85
N THR A 557 28.38 -3.29 12.57
CA THR A 557 27.86 -4.26 13.54
C THR A 557 28.96 -5.25 13.94
N THR A 558 29.29 -5.33 15.22
CA THR A 558 30.32 -6.23 15.77
C THR A 558 29.73 -7.12 16.86
N GLY A 559 30.44 -8.19 17.23
CA GLY A 559 30.12 -8.93 18.46
C GLY A 559 30.57 -8.14 19.70
N ALA A 560 30.00 -8.46 20.87
CA ALA A 560 30.25 -7.78 22.14
C ALA A 560 31.73 -7.60 22.55
N THR A 561 32.67 -8.35 21.98
CA THR A 561 34.11 -8.27 22.28
C THR A 561 34.86 -7.20 21.47
N ARG A 562 34.19 -6.50 20.56
CA ARG A 562 34.81 -5.50 19.67
C ARG A 562 33.95 -4.25 19.62
N ASP A 563 34.56 -3.07 19.79
CA ASP A 563 33.85 -1.79 19.77
C ASP A 563 33.38 -1.42 18.34
N PRO A 564 32.07 -1.41 18.07
CA PRO A 564 31.55 -1.05 16.75
C PRO A 564 31.75 0.43 16.44
N ARG A 565 31.88 1.30 17.46
CA ARG A 565 32.07 2.74 17.26
C ARG A 565 33.43 3.03 16.66
N THR A 566 34.48 2.44 17.23
CA THR A 566 35.84 2.55 16.68
C THR A 566 35.91 1.98 15.26
N ALA A 567 35.22 0.87 15.00
CA ALA A 567 35.13 0.29 13.65
C ALA A 567 34.42 1.21 12.65
N ALA A 568 33.27 1.79 13.00
CA ALA A 568 32.55 2.73 12.16
C ALA A 568 33.36 4.00 11.86
N LEU A 569 34.03 4.55 12.87
CA LEU A 569 34.93 5.70 12.70
C LEU A 569 36.14 5.38 11.82
N ALA A 570 36.71 4.17 11.92
CA ALA A 570 37.81 3.75 11.07
C ALA A 570 37.39 3.63 9.60
N VAL A 571 36.20 3.08 9.33
CA VAL A 571 35.62 2.99 7.98
C VAL A 571 35.37 4.38 7.42
N VAL A 572 34.71 5.26 8.18
CA VAL A 572 34.44 6.64 7.75
C VAL A 572 35.74 7.42 7.53
N GLY A 573 36.73 7.27 8.41
CA GLY A 573 38.02 7.92 8.26
C GLY A 573 38.76 7.48 7.00
N ALA A 574 38.84 6.17 6.75
CA ALA A 574 39.45 5.63 5.52
C ALA A 574 38.71 6.10 4.27
N TYR A 575 37.38 6.14 4.31
CA TYR A 575 36.55 6.67 3.22
C TYR A 575 36.83 8.15 2.95
N LEU A 576 36.86 9.00 3.97
CA LEU A 576 37.11 10.44 3.78
C LEU A 576 38.52 10.70 3.23
N THR A 577 39.52 9.92 3.67
CA THR A 577 40.87 9.98 3.11
C THR A 577 40.90 9.57 1.63
N GLU A 578 40.24 8.46 1.28
CA GLU A 578 40.17 8.00 -0.11
C GLU A 578 39.42 9.00 -1.01
N ARG A 579 38.30 9.54 -0.51
CA ARG A 579 37.53 10.57 -1.20
C ARG A 579 38.37 11.83 -1.43
N GLN A 580 39.14 12.26 -0.43
CA GLN A 580 40.05 13.39 -0.58
C GLN A 580 41.10 13.14 -1.65
N HIS A 581 41.73 11.97 -1.61
CA HIS A 581 42.71 11.59 -2.62
C HIS A 581 42.13 11.60 -4.04
N PHE A 582 40.94 11.01 -4.21
CA PHE A 582 40.21 11.01 -5.48
C PHE A 582 39.91 12.43 -6.00
N LEU A 583 39.41 13.30 -5.12
CA LEU A 583 39.09 14.69 -5.50
C LEU A 583 40.34 15.52 -5.81
N GLU A 584 41.44 15.30 -5.09
CA GLU A 584 42.74 15.95 -5.35
C GLU A 584 43.34 15.52 -6.70
N LEU A 585 43.30 14.21 -7.02
CA LEU A 585 43.71 13.71 -8.33
C LEU A 585 42.85 14.33 -9.44
N ARG A 586 41.52 14.30 -9.29
CA ARG A 586 40.61 14.85 -10.31
C ARG A 586 40.81 16.35 -10.53
N ARG A 587 41.05 17.09 -9.44
CA ARG A 587 41.37 18.51 -9.49
C ARG A 587 42.68 18.75 -10.25
N THR A 588 43.70 17.93 -10.01
CA THR A 588 45.00 18.02 -10.69
C THR A 588 44.83 17.76 -12.19
N ASP A 589 44.10 16.71 -12.56
CA ASP A 589 43.81 16.38 -13.96
C ASP A 589 43.02 17.50 -14.66
N LEU A 590 42.01 18.07 -13.99
CA LEU A 590 41.21 19.16 -14.55
C LEU A 590 42.03 20.44 -14.72
N ILE A 591 42.88 20.78 -13.75
CA ILE A 591 43.81 21.91 -13.91
C ILE A 591 44.72 21.67 -15.11
N ALA A 592 45.25 20.45 -15.29
CA ALA A 592 46.10 20.12 -16.43
C ALA A 592 45.33 20.27 -17.76
N ASP A 593 44.10 19.76 -17.86
CA ASP A 593 43.27 19.88 -19.05
C ASP A 593 42.91 21.34 -19.36
N LEU A 594 42.44 22.12 -18.37
CA LEU A 594 42.13 23.54 -18.55
C LEU A 594 43.38 24.34 -18.92
N THR A 595 44.55 24.00 -18.38
CA THR A 595 45.83 24.61 -18.75
C THR A 595 46.19 24.30 -20.21
N GLN A 596 45.95 23.07 -20.67
CA GLN A 596 46.14 22.67 -22.06
C GLN A 596 45.17 23.40 -22.99
N GLN A 597 43.89 23.53 -22.61
CA GLN A 597 42.91 24.31 -23.38
C GLN A 597 43.30 25.78 -23.47
N LEU A 598 43.76 26.37 -22.37
CA LEU A 598 44.26 27.76 -22.34
C LEU A 598 45.49 27.94 -23.26
N ALA A 599 46.38 26.94 -23.32
CA ALA A 599 47.55 26.95 -24.20
C ALA A 599 47.18 26.85 -25.69
N ASN A 600 46.05 26.23 -26.03
CA ASN A 600 45.57 26.08 -27.40
C ASN A 600 44.85 27.33 -27.96
N LEU A 601 44.55 28.34 -27.13
CA LEU A 601 43.92 29.59 -27.56
C LEU A 601 44.97 30.63 -27.98
N ASP A 602 44.79 31.25 -29.15
CA ASP A 602 45.69 32.29 -29.67
C ASP A 602 45.65 33.55 -28.78
N PRO A 603 46.75 33.94 -28.12
CA PRO A 603 46.80 35.13 -27.28
C PRO A 603 46.60 36.44 -28.04
N ALA A 604 46.75 36.47 -29.37
CA ALA A 604 46.59 37.65 -30.21
C ALA A 604 45.17 37.83 -30.76
N ASP A 605 44.31 36.80 -30.65
CA ASP A 605 42.94 36.86 -31.16
C ASP A 605 41.99 37.54 -30.16
N ALA A 606 41.43 38.69 -30.54
CA ALA A 606 40.50 39.46 -29.72
C ALA A 606 39.21 38.69 -29.40
N LEU A 607 38.81 37.72 -30.24
CA LEU A 607 37.63 36.89 -30.02
C LEU A 607 37.83 35.83 -28.91
N SER A 608 39.09 35.52 -28.57
CA SER A 608 39.44 34.51 -27.56
C SER A 608 39.57 35.07 -26.13
N LEU A 609 39.64 36.40 -25.98
CA LEU A 609 39.84 37.11 -24.71
C LEU A 609 38.85 36.71 -23.60
N PRO A 610 37.53 36.60 -23.85
CA PRO A 610 36.57 36.16 -22.84
C PRO A 610 36.82 34.72 -22.37
N ALA A 611 37.14 33.82 -23.30
CA ALA A 611 37.43 32.41 -23.01
C ALA A 611 38.73 32.25 -22.21
N ARG A 612 39.81 32.98 -22.56
CA ARG A 612 41.04 33.00 -21.76
C ARG A 612 40.79 33.49 -20.35
N THR A 613 40.05 34.59 -20.20
CA THR A 613 39.74 35.18 -18.87
C THR A 613 38.95 34.19 -18.01
N TYR A 614 37.96 33.51 -18.60
CA TYR A 614 37.21 32.45 -17.93
C TYR A 614 38.12 31.30 -17.48
N LEU A 615 38.96 30.77 -18.35
CA LEU A 615 39.85 29.65 -18.05
C LEU A 615 40.87 30.00 -16.96
N VAL A 616 41.46 31.20 -17.01
CA VAL A 616 42.39 31.68 -15.97
C VAL A 616 41.69 31.77 -14.61
N ASN A 617 40.51 32.41 -14.56
CA ASN A 617 39.73 32.53 -13.32
C ASN A 617 39.31 31.14 -12.79
N ALA A 618 38.93 30.21 -13.68
CA ALA A 618 38.58 28.84 -13.30
C ALA A 618 39.78 28.09 -12.70
N ILE A 619 40.98 28.22 -13.29
CA ILE A 619 42.23 27.62 -12.78
C ILE A 619 42.62 28.24 -11.44
N GLU A 620 42.54 29.56 -11.28
CA GLU A 620 42.87 30.23 -10.02
C GLU A 620 41.90 29.84 -8.90
N HIS A 621 40.60 29.80 -9.20
CA HIS A 621 39.58 29.31 -8.27
C HIS A 621 39.84 27.85 -7.87
N LEU A 622 40.16 27.02 -8.87
CA LEU A 622 40.59 25.64 -8.70
C LEU A 622 41.90 25.51 -7.95
N ARG A 623 42.77 26.52 -7.83
CA ARG A 623 43.99 26.46 -7.00
C ARG A 623 43.73 26.95 -5.59
N ALA A 624 42.84 27.92 -5.43
CA ALA A 624 42.50 28.52 -4.13
C ALA A 624 41.60 27.62 -3.26
N GLY A 625 40.71 26.81 -3.84
CA GLY A 625 39.72 26.06 -3.06
C GLY A 625 40.24 24.79 -2.39
N SER A 626 40.66 24.80 -1.12
CA SER A 626 40.86 23.56 -0.34
C SER A 626 39.54 23.11 0.29
N GLY A 627 38.73 22.36 -0.46
CA GLY A 627 37.41 21.93 0.02
C GLY A 627 37.51 20.87 1.12
N THR A 628 36.77 21.05 2.22
CA THR A 628 36.45 19.95 3.13
C THR A 628 35.70 18.87 2.36
N VAL A 629 36.09 17.61 2.53
CA VAL A 629 35.49 16.48 1.80
C VAL A 629 34.26 15.88 2.50
N GLY A 630 33.75 16.58 3.51
CA GLY A 630 32.68 16.12 4.38
C GLY A 630 33.12 16.14 5.83
N ARG A 631 32.12 16.05 6.71
CA ARG A 631 32.31 16.18 8.15
C ARG A 631 31.45 15.16 8.88
N VAL A 632 32.01 14.53 9.89
CA VAL A 632 31.23 13.73 10.83
C VAL A 632 30.35 14.66 11.65
N ILE A 633 29.03 14.50 11.52
CA ILE A 633 28.04 15.34 12.22
C ILE A 633 27.43 14.63 13.42
N ARG A 634 27.41 13.29 13.42
CA ARG A 634 26.88 12.47 14.52
C ARG A 634 27.66 11.16 14.65
N VAL A 635 27.93 10.77 15.89
CA VAL A 635 28.48 9.46 16.23
C VAL A 635 27.59 8.88 17.32
N ASP A 636 26.78 7.90 16.96
CA ASP A 636 25.89 7.26 17.91
C ASP A 636 26.69 6.28 18.80
N PRO A 637 26.45 6.26 20.12
CA PRO A 637 27.13 5.30 21.00
C PRO A 637 26.76 3.86 20.60
N PRO A 638 27.62 2.86 20.87
CA PRO A 638 27.29 1.46 20.67
C PRO A 638 25.95 1.12 21.30
N ARG A 639 25.03 0.57 20.49
CA ARG A 639 23.75 0.04 20.94
C ARG A 639 23.74 -1.46 20.73
N ALA A 640 23.42 -2.19 21.79
CA ALA A 640 23.17 -3.62 21.67
C ALA A 640 21.99 -3.86 20.72
N LEU A 641 22.24 -4.57 19.63
CA LEU A 641 21.22 -5.19 18.80
C LEU A 641 20.69 -6.41 19.54
N ALA A 642 19.86 -6.17 20.57
CA ALA A 642 19.06 -7.24 21.13
C ALA A 642 18.08 -7.70 20.04
N PRO A 643 17.95 -9.00 19.77
CA PRO A 643 16.94 -9.48 18.83
C PRO A 643 15.57 -9.02 19.34
N ASP A 644 14.81 -8.32 18.49
CA ASP A 644 13.53 -7.73 18.88
C ASP A 644 12.57 -8.86 19.33
N PRO A 645 12.22 -8.93 20.63
CA PRO A 645 11.42 -10.04 21.15
C PRO A 645 9.98 -10.02 20.62
N ARG A 646 9.52 -8.87 20.09
CA ARG A 646 8.14 -8.68 19.65
C ARG A 646 7.71 -9.70 18.62
N VAL A 647 8.55 -9.99 17.62
CA VAL A 647 8.20 -10.92 16.54
C VAL A 647 8.19 -12.38 17.02
N PRO A 648 9.25 -12.92 17.66
CA PRO A 648 9.25 -14.30 18.13
C PRO A 648 8.17 -14.58 19.18
N VAL A 649 7.97 -13.66 20.14
CA VAL A 649 6.93 -13.79 21.18
C VAL A 649 5.54 -13.78 20.56
N SER A 650 5.25 -12.84 19.64
CA SER A 650 3.95 -12.77 18.97
C SER A 650 3.70 -13.98 18.08
N SER A 651 4.73 -14.44 17.36
CA SER A 651 4.67 -15.65 16.52
C SER A 651 4.41 -16.90 17.35
N GLY A 652 5.12 -17.05 18.46
CA GLY A 652 4.92 -18.13 19.42
C GLY A 652 3.51 -18.11 20.01
N ALA A 653 3.01 -16.94 20.42
CA ALA A 653 1.65 -16.78 20.91
C ALA A 653 0.60 -17.17 19.85
N ALA A 654 0.82 -16.78 18.60
CA ALA A 654 -0.05 -17.06 17.48
C ALA A 654 -0.13 -18.57 17.17
N LEU A 655 1.00 -19.26 17.16
CA LEU A 655 1.08 -20.71 16.97
C LEU A 655 0.43 -21.46 18.15
N GLY A 656 0.69 -21.02 19.39
CA GLY A 656 0.04 -21.57 20.58
C GLY A 656 -1.48 -21.42 20.55
N LEU A 657 -1.98 -20.26 20.10
CA LEU A 657 -3.40 -20.02 19.89
C LEU A 657 -3.98 -20.97 18.83
N LEU A 658 -3.29 -21.15 17.70
CA LEU A 658 -3.73 -22.04 16.63
C LEU A 658 -3.82 -23.50 17.11
N ILE A 659 -2.79 -23.97 17.82
CA ILE A 659 -2.77 -25.31 18.44
C ILE A 659 -3.96 -25.44 19.41
N GLY A 660 -4.21 -24.43 20.25
CA GLY A 660 -5.34 -24.43 21.17
C GLY A 660 -6.69 -24.55 20.47
N VAL A 661 -6.89 -23.82 19.38
CA VAL A 661 -8.11 -23.91 18.56
C VAL A 661 -8.26 -25.29 17.93
N VAL A 662 -7.19 -25.87 17.41
CA VAL A 662 -7.19 -27.22 16.82
C VAL A 662 -7.51 -28.28 17.89
N VAL A 663 -6.89 -28.21 19.06
CA VAL A 663 -7.15 -29.14 20.18
C VAL A 663 -8.60 -29.07 20.62
N LEU A 664 -9.20 -27.89 20.71
CA LEU A 664 -10.63 -27.75 21.04
C LEU A 664 -11.54 -28.34 19.97
N HIS A 665 -11.17 -28.23 18.69
CA HIS A 665 -11.93 -28.81 17.59
C HIS A 665 -11.83 -30.33 17.50
N LEU A 666 -10.69 -30.92 17.88
CA LEU A 666 -10.44 -32.36 17.85
C LEU A 666 -10.85 -33.07 19.14
N ALA A 667 -10.93 -32.35 20.27
CA ALA A 667 -11.31 -32.94 21.54
C ALA A 667 -12.71 -33.57 21.43
N PRO A 668 -12.88 -34.86 21.77
CA PRO A 668 -14.17 -35.52 21.71
C PRO A 668 -15.13 -34.74 22.59
N THR A 669 -16.15 -34.15 21.98
CA THR A 669 -17.29 -33.58 22.72
C THR A 669 -17.82 -34.69 23.59
N GLY A 670 -17.54 -34.60 24.90
CA GLY A 670 -17.88 -35.66 25.84
C GLY A 670 -19.34 -36.04 25.63
N ARG A 671 -19.58 -37.28 25.19
CA ARG A 671 -20.87 -37.93 25.27
C ARG A 671 -21.38 -37.63 26.67
N SER A 672 -22.52 -36.93 26.77
CA SER A 672 -23.27 -36.88 28.01
C SER A 672 -23.44 -38.33 28.47
N ARG A 673 -22.70 -38.73 29.50
CA ARG A 673 -23.11 -39.88 30.29
C ARG A 673 -24.47 -39.50 30.88
N ARG A 674 -25.36 -40.48 30.76
CA ARG A 674 -26.80 -40.47 31.00
C ARG A 674 -27.24 -39.72 32.23
#